data_AF-A0AAD3XE09-F1
#
_entry.id   AF-A0AAD3XE09-F1
#
_cell.length_a   1.000
_cell.length_b   1.000
_cell.length_c   1.000
_cell.angle_alpha   90.00
_cell.angle_beta   90.00
_cell.angle_gamma   90.00
#
_symmetry.space_group_name_H-M   'P 1'
#
loop_
_entity.id
_entity.type
_entity.pdbx_description
1 polymer ?
#
loop_
_entity_poly.entity_id
_entity_poly.type
_entity_poly.pdbx_seq_one_letter_code
_entity_poly.pdbx_strand_id
1 'polypeptide(L)'
;MECAAKGRGSRCVGPPVRRCARCEAVAYCSLSHQISHWSDHKEECERLEQQMKCVGTLNDFPFTFSQEDALQICESQETRCSFLARRNLHLLGMWLSECCCGSSSFSSNYPRLIDCWNLSNSLCPCGDPVSPLSRQLSSWKDYYEWRCLPLDSPVALLLHWPLTIYRASQLISWKQSAESSNEINIHYLGPEKELFQLLVFAELLALFPHSKVHIVLVGPAVPQYRDGERINLLSYAHCDDGDCKCKMSNENFRLDASNCRSSVVTLWLLKGFYHDRFRDIVKDSYPHLIVAPNAGIAAYPSWRATIELIKGLNVPAVFSDLCEEAAHLAACCLSSVVGRALTLPIQLNPFRQPLVVEDSALYLPCYSNCFLFGRGIVVAELDMAMSMKGQGLGFGLNLGAGLKVPFRVRDVLPVLPRQISWPVLNNIHSAVDLLPSFVGSIAPNNGSTQWEGACFKSNNAWLELTDGDDKGLAGGVLYLTTSMAHSWTCMDLYVFATPYRVTWDYYFTAREHKLQIDSWEEPAELEYVKQHGVSVFLMPSGMLGTFLSLVDVLPLFSDSGWGQHSNIAFLEKHMGATFEKRPQPWQVMINPEDVHSGDFLAVSKIRGRWGGFETLEKWVTGAFAGHTAVCLKDELGNLWVGESGHENEKGEEIIVVIPWREWWELARKDNSNPHIALLPLHPDLRTKFNSTAAWEYARSMTGKPYGYHNMIFSWIDTIDDNYPPPLDAHLVVSVMSMWTRIQPAYAANMWNEALNKRLGTEGLDLHEILVETENRGIAFDQLLTIPEQDEWVYSDGKSTTCVAFILEMYKEAGIFNPLSSSIQVTEFTIRDAYMLKIFEDNATRLPNWCNTEDGLLPFCQILGEYRLELPHYNTIELYANMNENCPSLPPTYERPLQC
;
A
#
# COMPACT_ATOMS: atom_id res chain seq x y z
N MET A 1 -7.81 -6.85 -21.27
CA MET A 1 -9.14 -6.83 -20.63
C MET A 1 -9.14 -7.78 -19.43
N GLU A 2 -9.40 -7.27 -18.23
CA GLU A 2 -9.46 -8.07 -17.00
C GLU A 2 -10.91 -8.36 -16.58
N CYS A 3 -11.12 -9.42 -15.79
CA CYS A 3 -12.42 -9.71 -15.19
C CYS A 3 -12.72 -8.66 -14.12
N ALA A 4 -13.87 -8.00 -14.19
CA ALA A 4 -14.24 -6.94 -13.23
C ALA A 4 -14.41 -7.43 -11.78
N ALA A 5 -14.63 -8.74 -11.57
CA ALA A 5 -14.72 -9.34 -10.23
C ALA A 5 -13.40 -9.95 -9.74
N LYS A 6 -12.28 -9.72 -10.43
CA LYS A 6 -10.97 -10.27 -10.05
C LYS A 6 -10.62 -9.83 -8.63
N GLY A 7 -10.29 -10.80 -7.77
CA GLY A 7 -10.01 -10.56 -6.34
C GLY A 7 -11.21 -10.76 -5.40
N ARG A 8 -12.43 -10.99 -5.91
CA ARG A 8 -13.60 -11.28 -5.06
C ARG A 8 -13.84 -12.77 -4.87
N GLY A 9 -13.26 -13.33 -3.80
CA GLY A 9 -13.57 -14.66 -3.24
C GLY A 9 -13.13 -15.88 -4.04
N SER A 10 -13.41 -15.94 -5.35
CA SER A 10 -13.12 -17.09 -6.21
C SER A 10 -12.15 -16.73 -7.34
N ARG A 11 -11.28 -17.68 -7.72
CA ARG A 11 -10.29 -17.48 -8.80
C ARG A 11 -10.98 -17.29 -10.17
N CYS A 12 -10.38 -16.47 -11.03
CA CYS A 12 -10.83 -16.33 -12.41
C CYS A 12 -10.70 -17.66 -13.17
N VAL A 13 -11.70 -18.02 -13.95
CA VAL A 13 -11.76 -19.30 -14.70
C VAL A 13 -11.27 -19.19 -16.15
N GLY A 14 -10.80 -18.02 -16.58
CA GLY A 14 -10.33 -17.76 -17.94
C GLY A 14 -10.41 -16.28 -18.34
N PRO A 15 -10.19 -15.94 -19.62
CA PRO A 15 -10.33 -14.57 -20.11
C PRO A 15 -11.79 -14.07 -19.97
N PRO A 16 -12.00 -12.77 -19.74
CA PRO A 16 -13.33 -12.20 -19.52
C PRO A 16 -14.11 -12.06 -20.84
N VAL A 17 -14.70 -13.16 -21.30
CA VAL A 17 -15.47 -13.23 -22.55
C VAL A 17 -16.94 -12.79 -22.38
N ARG A 18 -17.44 -12.73 -21.14
CA ARG A 18 -18.85 -12.43 -20.87
C ARG A 18 -19.05 -10.95 -20.56
N ARG A 19 -19.65 -10.20 -21.48
CA ARG A 19 -20.00 -8.79 -21.27
C ARG A 19 -21.34 -8.65 -20.55
N CYS A 20 -21.51 -7.54 -19.82
CA CYS A 20 -22.83 -7.17 -19.32
C CYS A 20 -23.78 -6.91 -20.49
N ALA A 21 -24.97 -7.52 -20.47
CA ALA A 21 -25.96 -7.38 -21.53
C ALA A 21 -26.62 -5.99 -21.62
N ARG A 22 -26.47 -5.13 -20.60
CA ARG A 22 -27.01 -3.77 -20.59
C ARG A 22 -25.98 -2.76 -21.07
N CYS A 23 -24.88 -2.62 -20.33
CA CYS A 23 -23.89 -1.58 -20.64
C CYS A 23 -22.86 -2.00 -21.68
N GLU A 24 -22.63 -3.30 -21.90
CA GLU A 24 -21.59 -3.87 -22.78
C GLU A 24 -20.13 -3.49 -22.46
N ALA A 25 -19.89 -2.51 -21.58
CA ALA A 25 -18.58 -2.01 -21.19
C ALA A 25 -17.82 -2.92 -20.20
N VAL A 26 -18.52 -3.63 -19.32
CA VAL A 26 -17.93 -4.45 -18.25
C VAL A 26 -17.92 -5.93 -18.63
N ALA A 27 -16.80 -6.61 -18.39
CA ALA A 27 -16.60 -8.01 -18.75
C ALA A 27 -16.20 -8.91 -17.58
N TYR A 28 -16.63 -10.16 -17.67
CA TYR A 28 -16.52 -11.18 -16.63
C TYR A 28 -16.01 -12.50 -17.22
N CYS A 29 -15.21 -13.24 -16.47
CA CYS A 29 -14.78 -14.58 -16.87
C CYS A 29 -15.84 -15.66 -16.60
N SER A 30 -16.84 -15.38 -15.76
CA SER A 30 -17.91 -16.31 -15.42
C SER A 30 -19.21 -15.61 -15.00
N LEU A 31 -20.31 -16.37 -14.96
CA LEU A 31 -21.58 -15.91 -14.40
C LEU A 31 -21.48 -15.62 -12.89
N SER A 32 -20.74 -16.43 -12.15
CA SER A 32 -20.55 -16.22 -10.71
C SER A 32 -19.88 -14.87 -10.43
N HIS A 33 -18.84 -14.53 -11.19
CA HIS A 33 -18.15 -13.24 -11.08
C HIS A 33 -19.06 -12.07 -11.42
N GLN A 34 -19.88 -12.20 -12.46
CA GLN A 34 -20.88 -11.18 -12.79
C GLN A 34 -21.90 -10.96 -11.67
N ILE A 35 -22.38 -12.03 -11.04
CA ILE A 35 -23.33 -11.93 -9.91
C ILE A 35 -22.64 -11.27 -8.71
N SER A 36 -21.40 -11.68 -8.39
CA SER A 36 -20.66 -11.16 -7.22
C SER A 36 -20.28 -9.68 -7.31
N HIS A 37 -20.09 -9.16 -8.52
CA HIS A 37 -19.76 -7.75 -8.76
C HIS A 37 -21.00 -6.89 -9.06
N TRP A 38 -22.18 -7.50 -9.15
CA TRP A 38 -23.39 -6.78 -9.55
C TRP A 38 -23.78 -5.68 -8.56
N SER A 39 -23.49 -5.85 -7.26
CA SER A 39 -23.79 -4.82 -6.25
C SER A 39 -23.09 -3.49 -6.54
N ASP A 40 -21.83 -3.52 -6.97
CA ASP A 40 -21.04 -2.32 -7.29
C ASP A 40 -21.36 -1.84 -8.71
N HIS A 41 -21.39 -2.77 -9.67
CA HIS A 41 -21.64 -2.43 -11.07
C HIS A 41 -23.04 -1.85 -11.32
N LYS A 42 -24.06 -2.22 -10.53
CA LYS A 42 -25.44 -1.78 -10.75
C LYS A 42 -25.57 -0.26 -10.77
N GLU A 43 -24.82 0.46 -9.93
CA GLU A 43 -24.86 1.92 -9.83
C GLU A 43 -24.19 2.60 -11.03
N GLU A 44 -23.21 1.93 -11.64
CA GLU A 44 -22.42 2.45 -12.77
C GLU A 44 -23.02 2.04 -14.12
N CYS A 45 -23.75 0.92 -14.17
CA CYS A 45 -24.19 0.25 -15.39
C CYS A 45 -24.99 1.18 -16.32
N GLU A 46 -25.87 2.00 -15.78
CA GLU A 46 -26.66 2.95 -16.56
C GLU A 46 -25.79 4.07 -17.16
N ARG A 47 -24.83 4.59 -16.39
CA ARG A 47 -23.89 5.61 -16.86
C ARG A 47 -23.02 5.06 -17.99
N LEU A 48 -22.47 3.86 -17.80
CA LEU A 48 -21.66 3.17 -18.81
C LEU A 48 -22.46 2.85 -20.08
N GLU A 49 -23.74 2.51 -19.96
CA GLU A 49 -24.64 2.31 -21.12
C GLU A 49 -24.77 3.60 -21.95
N GLN A 50 -24.91 4.77 -21.31
CA GLN A 50 -24.97 6.04 -22.03
C GLN A 50 -23.65 6.37 -22.72
N GLN A 51 -22.51 6.16 -22.05
CA GLN A 51 -21.19 6.38 -22.63
C GLN A 51 -20.93 5.47 -23.84
N MET A 52 -21.40 4.21 -23.78
CA MET A 52 -21.29 3.26 -24.89
C MET A 52 -22.13 3.67 -26.13
N LYS A 53 -23.18 4.50 -25.96
CA LYS A 53 -23.91 5.08 -27.11
C LYS A 53 -23.08 6.14 -27.85
N CYS A 54 -22.10 6.75 -27.19
CA CYS A 54 -21.25 7.80 -27.76
C CYS A 54 -20.03 7.27 -28.53
N VAL A 55 -19.79 5.94 -28.56
CA VAL A 55 -18.65 5.30 -29.25
C VAL A 55 -18.50 5.75 -30.69
N GLY A 56 -19.60 5.88 -31.44
CA GLY A 56 -19.55 6.35 -32.84
C GLY A 56 -18.99 7.76 -32.98
N THR A 57 -19.25 8.65 -32.02
CA THR A 57 -18.69 10.02 -32.00
C THR A 57 -17.23 10.02 -31.57
N LEU A 58 -16.83 9.13 -30.66
CA LEU A 58 -15.43 8.99 -30.23
C LEU A 58 -14.52 8.51 -31.36
N ASN A 59 -15.05 7.70 -32.28
CA ASN A 59 -14.33 7.16 -33.43
C ASN A 59 -14.36 8.10 -34.66
N ASP A 60 -15.03 9.25 -34.56
CA ASP A 60 -15.11 10.22 -35.66
C ASP A 60 -13.80 11.02 -35.77
N PHE A 61 -12.95 10.57 -36.71
CA PHE A 61 -11.69 11.21 -37.08
C PHE A 61 -11.63 11.44 -38.59
N PRO A 62 -10.98 12.52 -39.06
CA PRO A 62 -10.90 12.83 -40.48
C PRO A 62 -9.80 12.04 -41.22
N PHE A 63 -9.10 11.12 -40.56
CA PHE A 63 -7.89 10.51 -41.11
C PHE A 63 -8.22 9.38 -42.09
N THR A 64 -7.39 9.22 -43.13
CA THR A 64 -7.57 8.10 -44.08
C THR A 64 -7.21 6.77 -43.44
N PHE A 65 -6.28 6.78 -42.47
CA PHE A 65 -5.91 5.60 -41.69
C PHE A 65 -6.94 5.22 -40.61
N SER A 66 -7.92 6.09 -40.30
CA SER A 66 -8.99 5.71 -39.35
C SER A 66 -10.07 4.83 -39.97
N GLN A 67 -10.21 4.79 -41.31
CA GLN A 67 -11.15 3.89 -42.00
C GLN A 67 -10.64 2.44 -42.11
N GLU A 68 -9.33 2.22 -42.03
CA GLU A 68 -8.73 0.88 -42.03
C GLU A 68 -8.77 0.23 -40.61
N ASP A 69 -8.78 1.04 -39.54
CA ASP A 69 -8.51 0.55 -38.18
C ASP A 69 -9.65 0.75 -37.13
N ALA A 70 -10.63 1.65 -37.33
CA ALA A 70 -11.60 1.96 -36.26
C ALA A 70 -12.66 0.86 -35.99
N LEU A 71 -12.88 -0.06 -36.92
CA LEU A 71 -13.82 -1.19 -36.78
C LEU A 71 -13.12 -2.55 -36.50
N GLN A 72 -11.80 -2.65 -36.69
CA GLN A 72 -11.04 -3.91 -36.59
C GLN A 72 -10.17 -4.06 -35.33
N ILE A 73 -10.13 -3.05 -34.44
CA ILE A 73 -9.35 -3.15 -33.19
C ILE A 73 -10.12 -3.92 -32.08
N CYS A 74 -11.45 -4.05 -32.17
CA CYS A 74 -12.21 -4.86 -31.20
C CYS A 74 -12.19 -6.36 -31.54
N GLU A 75 -11.91 -6.74 -32.79
CA GLU A 75 -11.87 -8.12 -33.28
C GLU A 75 -10.63 -8.33 -34.18
N SER A 76 -9.44 -8.30 -33.56
CA SER A 76 -8.15 -8.79 -34.09
C SER A 76 -7.72 -8.33 -35.50
N GLN A 77 -6.73 -7.43 -35.60
CA GLN A 77 -5.46 -7.69 -36.34
C GLN A 77 -4.42 -6.55 -36.42
N GLU A 78 -4.67 -5.31 -36.02
CA GLU A 78 -3.64 -4.24 -36.09
C GLU A 78 -3.33 -3.60 -34.72
N THR A 79 -2.10 -3.83 -34.26
CA THR A 79 -1.51 -3.21 -33.05
C THR A 79 -0.88 -1.87 -33.37
N ARG A 80 -0.68 -1.00 -32.37
CA ARG A 80 0.11 0.25 -32.52
C ARG A 80 1.49 -0.03 -33.14
N CYS A 81 2.11 -1.15 -32.79
CA CYS A 81 3.40 -1.57 -33.34
C CYS A 81 3.32 -1.88 -34.84
N SER A 82 2.31 -2.61 -35.31
CA SER A 82 2.13 -2.86 -36.75
C SER A 82 1.81 -1.58 -37.53
N PHE A 83 1.01 -0.67 -36.97
CA PHE A 83 0.70 0.62 -37.57
C PHE A 83 1.97 1.46 -37.81
N LEU A 84 2.84 1.55 -36.80
CA LEU A 84 4.11 2.28 -36.88
C LEU A 84 5.12 1.55 -37.78
N ALA A 85 5.15 0.22 -37.75
CA ALA A 85 6.08 -0.57 -38.56
C ALA A 85 5.82 -0.42 -40.06
N ARG A 86 4.55 -0.41 -40.50
CA ARG A 86 4.18 -0.17 -41.91
C ARG A 86 4.64 1.20 -42.43
N ARG A 87 4.84 2.16 -41.53
CA ARG A 87 5.28 3.53 -41.83
C ARG A 87 6.77 3.74 -41.54
N ASN A 88 7.53 2.68 -41.22
CA ASN A 88 8.95 2.75 -40.84
C ASN A 88 9.24 3.66 -39.63
N LEU A 89 8.26 3.80 -38.74
CA LEU A 89 8.28 4.67 -37.56
C LEU A 89 8.43 3.88 -36.25
N HIS A 90 8.35 2.55 -36.29
CA HIS A 90 8.42 1.70 -35.10
C HIS A 90 9.80 1.79 -34.43
N LEU A 91 9.82 2.08 -33.13
CA LEU A 91 11.03 2.23 -32.29
C LEU A 91 11.99 3.34 -32.76
N LEU A 92 11.49 4.36 -33.47
CA LEU A 92 12.31 5.40 -34.06
C LEU A 92 12.02 6.78 -33.45
N GLY A 93 13.07 7.50 -33.04
CA GLY A 93 12.97 8.90 -32.64
C GLY A 93 11.85 9.19 -31.61
N MET A 94 11.05 10.21 -31.90
CA MET A 94 9.91 10.65 -31.05
C MET A 94 8.76 9.64 -31.00
N TRP A 95 8.75 8.64 -31.89
CA TRP A 95 7.72 7.61 -32.00
C TRP A 95 7.98 6.41 -31.07
N LEU A 96 9.16 6.32 -30.47
CA LEU A 96 9.58 5.22 -29.60
C LEU A 96 8.58 4.94 -28.46
N SER A 97 8.02 5.99 -27.86
CA SER A 97 7.09 5.92 -26.73
C SER A 97 5.63 5.64 -27.12
N GLU A 98 5.32 5.50 -28.41
CA GLU A 98 3.95 5.25 -28.89
C GLU A 98 3.57 3.76 -28.95
N CYS A 99 4.51 2.82 -28.82
CA CYS A 99 4.22 1.39 -28.68
C CYS A 99 4.87 0.76 -27.43
N CYS A 100 4.30 -0.35 -26.95
CA CYS A 100 4.76 -1.12 -25.78
C CYS A 100 6.21 -1.65 -25.92
N CYS A 101 6.71 -1.88 -27.14
CA CYS A 101 8.09 -2.29 -27.37
C CYS A 101 9.14 -1.24 -26.92
N GLY A 102 8.75 0.04 -26.78
CA GLY A 102 9.64 1.11 -26.36
C GLY A 102 10.19 0.94 -24.94
N SER A 103 9.43 0.33 -24.02
CA SER A 103 9.85 0.16 -22.61
C SER A 103 11.01 -0.81 -22.42
N SER A 104 11.18 -1.77 -23.32
CA SER A 104 12.30 -2.72 -23.34
C SER A 104 13.58 -2.19 -23.97
N SER A 105 13.52 -1.07 -24.71
CA SER A 105 14.65 -0.53 -25.49
C SER A 105 15.36 0.66 -24.83
N PHE A 106 14.97 1.05 -23.62
CA PHE A 106 15.58 2.17 -22.89
C PHE A 106 17.00 1.84 -22.42
N SER A 107 17.99 2.06 -23.29
CA SER A 107 19.40 2.13 -22.91
C SER A 107 19.80 3.57 -22.55
N SER A 108 20.84 3.73 -21.72
CA SER A 108 21.37 5.01 -21.24
C SER A 108 21.94 5.96 -22.32
N ASN A 109 21.81 5.63 -23.62
CA ASN A 109 22.51 6.29 -24.73
C ASN A 109 21.61 7.14 -25.66
N TYR A 110 20.37 7.45 -25.29
CA TYR A 110 19.52 8.31 -26.12
C TYR A 110 19.94 9.80 -26.05
N PRO A 111 19.90 10.53 -27.18
CA PRO A 111 20.20 11.96 -27.21
C PRO A 111 19.23 12.73 -26.29
N ARG A 112 19.74 13.80 -25.66
CA ARG A 112 18.96 14.65 -24.72
C ARG A 112 17.73 15.29 -25.37
N LEU A 113 17.75 15.42 -26.69
CA LEU A 113 16.70 16.04 -27.49
C LEU A 113 16.65 15.30 -28.83
N ILE A 114 15.47 14.79 -29.19
CA ILE A 114 15.23 14.17 -30.49
C ILE A 114 14.70 15.26 -31.42
N ASP A 115 15.41 15.52 -32.50
CA ASP A 115 15.24 16.71 -33.35
C ASP A 115 14.63 16.41 -34.72
N CYS A 116 14.22 15.17 -34.99
CA CYS A 116 13.67 14.77 -36.29
C CYS A 116 12.31 14.08 -36.17
N TRP A 117 11.42 14.37 -37.12
CA TRP A 117 10.12 13.71 -37.32
C TRP A 117 10.23 12.29 -37.89
N ASN A 118 11.35 11.94 -38.53
CA ASN A 118 11.49 10.72 -39.33
C ASN A 118 10.43 10.58 -40.44
N LEU A 119 10.05 11.72 -41.03
CA LEU A 119 9.05 11.85 -42.09
C LEU A 119 9.55 12.83 -43.15
N SER A 120 9.04 12.70 -44.38
CA SER A 120 9.27 13.69 -45.44
C SER A 120 8.69 15.06 -45.08
N ASN A 121 9.16 16.13 -45.72
CA ASN A 121 8.70 17.49 -45.48
C ASN A 121 7.20 17.69 -45.76
N SER A 122 6.63 16.86 -46.66
CA SER A 122 5.22 16.89 -47.03
C SER A 122 4.30 16.25 -45.99
N LEU A 123 4.86 15.45 -45.08
CA LEU A 123 4.12 14.70 -44.06
C LEU A 123 4.33 15.27 -42.66
N CYS A 124 5.20 16.27 -42.46
CA CYS A 124 5.47 16.79 -41.12
C CYS A 124 5.58 18.32 -41.07
N PRO A 125 5.21 18.91 -39.92
CA PRO A 125 5.30 20.35 -39.69
C PRO A 125 6.74 20.82 -39.39
N CYS A 126 7.67 20.67 -40.35
CA CYS A 126 9.09 20.97 -40.14
C CYS A 126 9.50 22.44 -40.37
N GLY A 127 8.57 23.31 -40.76
CA GLY A 127 8.82 24.73 -41.00
C GLY A 127 7.61 25.60 -40.67
N ASP A 128 7.76 26.90 -40.83
CA ASP A 128 6.70 27.88 -40.56
C ASP A 128 5.44 27.62 -41.38
N PRO A 129 4.25 27.89 -40.82
CA PRO A 129 3.00 27.77 -41.56
C PRO A 129 2.95 28.75 -42.74
N VAL A 130 2.31 28.35 -43.84
CA VAL A 130 2.19 29.17 -45.06
C VAL A 130 1.42 30.47 -44.82
N SER A 131 0.51 30.46 -43.84
CA SER A 131 -0.27 31.64 -43.45
C SER A 131 -0.44 31.68 -41.93
N PRO A 132 -0.52 32.88 -41.33
CA PRO A 132 -0.83 33.02 -39.91
C PRO A 132 -2.22 32.47 -39.62
N LEU A 133 -2.45 32.07 -38.37
CA LEU A 133 -3.71 31.52 -37.94
C LEU A 133 -4.84 32.56 -38.07
N SER A 134 -5.66 32.44 -39.11
CA SER A 134 -6.72 33.41 -39.41
C SER A 134 -8.03 33.11 -38.68
N ARG A 135 -8.25 31.86 -38.29
CA ARG A 135 -9.44 31.37 -37.57
C ARG A 135 -9.02 30.42 -36.46
N GLN A 136 -9.88 30.30 -35.45
CA GLN A 136 -9.70 29.37 -34.36
C GLN A 136 -9.81 27.92 -34.87
N LEU A 137 -8.82 27.07 -34.60
CA LEU A 137 -8.88 25.65 -34.99
C LEU A 137 -9.89 24.94 -34.07
N SER A 138 -10.77 24.15 -34.69
CA SER A 138 -11.85 23.43 -34.00
C SER A 138 -11.84 21.92 -34.24
N SER A 139 -11.06 21.43 -35.20
CA SER A 139 -10.93 20.02 -35.55
C SER A 139 -9.53 19.65 -36.07
N TRP A 140 -9.20 18.36 -36.07
CA TRP A 140 -8.00 17.86 -36.75
C TRP A 140 -7.96 18.22 -38.23
N LYS A 141 -9.11 18.24 -38.91
CA LYS A 141 -9.22 18.62 -40.32
C LYS A 141 -8.77 20.07 -40.52
N ASP A 142 -9.23 20.99 -39.66
CA ASP A 142 -8.83 22.40 -39.73
C ASP A 142 -7.32 22.58 -39.58
N TYR A 143 -6.71 21.82 -38.64
CA TYR A 143 -5.25 21.89 -38.40
C TYR A 143 -4.46 21.36 -39.61
N TYR A 144 -4.86 20.21 -40.16
CA TYR A 144 -4.18 19.60 -41.31
C TYR A 144 -4.31 20.48 -42.56
N GLU A 145 -5.49 21.07 -42.80
CA GLU A 145 -5.69 22.04 -43.88
C GLU A 145 -4.79 23.27 -43.70
N TRP A 146 -4.73 23.83 -42.49
CA TRP A 146 -3.89 25.00 -42.18
C TRP A 146 -2.39 24.72 -42.32
N ARG A 147 -1.93 23.53 -41.91
CA ARG A 147 -0.52 23.10 -42.07
C ARG A 147 -0.21 22.51 -43.44
N CYS A 148 -1.19 22.46 -44.34
CA CYS A 148 -1.07 21.84 -45.67
C CYS A 148 -0.57 20.39 -45.59
N LEU A 149 -1.02 19.64 -44.59
CA LEU A 149 -0.68 18.24 -44.36
C LEU A 149 -1.77 17.33 -44.93
N PRO A 150 -1.41 16.21 -45.56
CA PRO A 150 -2.39 15.22 -46.00
C PRO A 150 -2.90 14.39 -44.82
N LEU A 151 -4.15 13.93 -44.91
CA LEU A 151 -4.85 13.21 -43.82
C LEU A 151 -4.34 11.78 -43.56
N ASP A 152 -3.38 11.31 -44.34
CA ASP A 152 -2.64 10.06 -44.10
C ASP A 152 -1.39 10.27 -43.22
N SER A 153 -0.97 11.52 -43.00
CA SER A 153 0.16 11.84 -42.13
C SER A 153 -0.14 11.47 -40.66
N PRO A 154 0.75 10.73 -39.97
CA PRO A 154 0.53 10.24 -38.61
C PRO A 154 0.85 11.27 -37.51
N VAL A 155 1.18 12.52 -37.84
CA VAL A 155 1.68 13.51 -36.87
C VAL A 155 0.68 13.85 -35.76
N ALA A 156 -0.62 13.64 -35.98
CA ALA A 156 -1.65 13.74 -34.94
C ALA A 156 -1.39 12.85 -33.71
N LEU A 157 -0.61 11.77 -33.86
CA LEU A 157 -0.22 10.91 -32.74
C LEU A 157 0.71 11.60 -31.74
N LEU A 158 1.45 12.62 -32.17
CA LEU A 158 2.37 13.38 -31.32
C LEU A 158 1.83 14.78 -31.04
N LEU A 159 1.22 15.42 -32.04
CA LEU A 159 0.74 16.80 -31.96
C LEU A 159 -0.47 16.99 -31.04
N HIS A 160 -1.12 15.92 -30.60
CA HIS A 160 -2.21 16.06 -29.64
C HIS A 160 -1.77 16.76 -28.34
N TRP A 161 -0.49 16.68 -27.93
CA TRP A 161 0.01 17.38 -26.74
C TRP A 161 -0.07 18.92 -26.88
N PRO A 162 0.62 19.58 -27.83
CA PRO A 162 0.53 21.03 -27.99
C PRO A 162 -0.87 21.49 -28.40
N LEU A 163 -1.62 20.71 -29.19
CA LEU A 163 -2.98 21.09 -29.61
C LEU A 163 -3.98 20.99 -28.45
N THR A 164 -3.75 20.09 -27.48
CA THR A 164 -4.54 20.06 -26.24
C THR A 164 -4.28 21.30 -25.39
N ILE A 165 -3.03 21.77 -25.29
CA ILE A 165 -2.69 23.03 -24.61
C ILE A 165 -3.37 24.22 -25.29
N TYR A 166 -3.30 24.27 -26.62
CA TYR A 166 -3.98 25.28 -27.41
C TYR A 166 -5.49 25.26 -27.17
N ARG A 167 -6.13 24.08 -27.21
CA ARG A 167 -7.56 23.93 -26.90
C ARG A 167 -7.90 24.34 -25.48
N ALA A 168 -7.10 23.96 -24.49
CA ALA A 168 -7.27 24.36 -23.09
C ALA A 168 -7.26 25.90 -22.95
N SER A 169 -6.33 26.58 -23.63
CA SER A 169 -6.24 28.05 -23.63
C SER A 169 -7.47 28.74 -24.23
N GLN A 170 -8.11 28.12 -25.24
CA GLN A 170 -9.33 28.63 -25.84
C GLN A 170 -10.53 28.51 -24.90
N LEU A 171 -10.65 27.38 -24.19
CA LEU A 171 -11.79 27.06 -23.34
C LEU A 171 -11.92 27.99 -22.13
N ILE A 172 -10.82 28.55 -21.66
CA ILE A 172 -10.77 29.43 -20.49
C ILE A 172 -10.88 30.93 -20.86
N SER A 173 -11.28 31.25 -22.10
CA SER A 173 -11.46 32.64 -22.59
C SER A 173 -10.24 33.54 -22.35
N TRP A 174 -9.04 33.00 -22.56
CA TRP A 174 -7.75 33.70 -22.40
C TRP A 174 -7.64 35.05 -23.13
N LYS A 175 -8.49 35.27 -24.14
CA LYS A 175 -8.53 36.47 -24.97
C LYS A 175 -8.80 37.79 -24.22
N GLN A 176 -9.27 37.80 -22.98
CA GLN A 176 -9.59 39.06 -22.28
C GLN A 176 -8.51 39.56 -21.28
N SER A 177 -7.45 38.80 -20.97
CA SER A 177 -6.41 39.27 -20.02
C SER A 177 -4.97 39.34 -20.58
N ALA A 178 -4.73 38.78 -21.77
CA ALA A 178 -3.40 38.73 -22.37
C ALA A 178 -3.06 39.89 -23.32
N GLU A 179 -3.92 40.92 -23.42
CA GLU A 179 -3.61 42.11 -24.23
C GLU A 179 -2.50 42.99 -23.63
N SER A 180 -1.99 42.68 -22.42
CA SER A 180 -0.93 43.45 -21.76
C SER A 180 0.42 42.73 -21.58
N SER A 181 0.54 41.42 -21.84
CA SER A 181 1.80 40.66 -21.65
C SER A 181 2.13 39.78 -22.85
N ASN A 182 3.32 39.95 -23.43
CA ASN A 182 3.85 39.10 -24.51
C ASN A 182 4.35 37.72 -24.02
N GLU A 183 4.04 37.32 -22.77
CA GLU A 183 4.57 36.10 -22.13
C GLU A 183 3.43 35.22 -21.59
N ILE A 184 3.49 33.92 -21.90
CA ILE A 184 2.48 32.90 -21.57
C ILE A 184 3.15 31.84 -20.69
N ASN A 185 2.81 31.80 -19.39
CA ASN A 185 3.34 30.83 -18.44
C ASN A 185 2.34 29.68 -18.21
N ILE A 186 2.72 28.46 -18.61
CA ILE A 186 1.91 27.26 -18.50
C ILE A 186 2.60 26.28 -17.57
N HIS A 187 1.89 25.80 -16.55
CA HIS A 187 2.38 24.66 -15.75
C HIS A 187 1.75 23.38 -16.28
N TYR A 188 2.59 22.51 -16.81
CA TYR A 188 2.22 21.22 -17.38
C TYR A 188 2.51 20.12 -16.36
N LEU A 189 1.48 19.42 -15.89
CA LEU A 189 1.60 18.46 -14.80
C LEU A 189 1.59 17.03 -15.31
N GLY A 190 2.49 16.20 -14.77
CA GLY A 190 2.56 14.77 -15.06
C GLY A 190 3.14 14.38 -16.43
N PRO A 191 4.23 15.01 -16.93
CA PRO A 191 4.84 14.58 -18.19
C PRO A 191 5.44 13.17 -18.08
N GLU A 192 5.13 12.30 -19.05
CA GLU A 192 5.68 10.95 -19.16
C GLU A 192 6.25 10.74 -20.58
N LYS A 193 5.42 10.35 -21.55
CA LYS A 193 5.81 10.15 -22.95
C LYS A 193 6.35 11.43 -23.59
N GLU A 194 5.81 12.56 -23.16
CA GLU A 194 6.17 13.92 -23.57
C GLU A 194 7.65 14.22 -23.37
N LEU A 195 8.30 13.59 -22.38
CA LEU A 195 9.72 13.75 -22.10
C LEU A 195 10.62 13.26 -23.24
N PHE A 196 10.11 12.37 -24.09
CA PHE A 196 10.77 11.87 -25.31
C PHE A 196 10.32 12.62 -26.58
N GLN A 197 9.35 13.52 -26.45
CA GLN A 197 8.66 14.21 -27.55
C GLN A 197 8.72 15.74 -27.39
N LEU A 198 9.69 16.26 -26.63
CA LEU A 198 9.77 17.67 -26.24
C LEU A 198 9.77 18.64 -27.43
N LEU A 199 10.35 18.25 -28.57
CA LEU A 199 10.38 19.07 -29.80
C LEU A 199 9.01 19.27 -30.43
N VAL A 200 8.05 18.41 -30.13
CA VAL A 200 6.67 18.54 -30.63
C VAL A 200 6.02 19.81 -30.05
N PHE A 201 6.45 20.27 -28.86
CA PHE A 201 6.00 21.53 -28.28
C PHE A 201 6.49 22.78 -29.04
N ALA A 202 7.44 22.65 -29.97
CA ALA A 202 7.83 23.75 -30.87
C ALA A 202 6.65 24.21 -31.74
N GLU A 203 5.63 23.37 -31.93
CA GLU A 203 4.39 23.74 -32.62
C GLU A 203 3.69 24.96 -31.99
N LEU A 204 3.90 25.20 -30.68
CA LEU A 204 3.34 26.34 -29.98
C LEU A 204 3.89 27.68 -30.49
N LEU A 205 5.04 27.70 -31.19
CA LEU A 205 5.55 28.88 -31.91
C LEU A 205 4.54 29.37 -32.96
N ALA A 206 3.89 28.43 -33.66
CA ALA A 206 2.91 28.72 -34.70
C ALA A 206 1.51 28.98 -34.11
N LEU A 207 1.14 28.28 -33.04
CA LEU A 207 -0.17 28.41 -32.39
C LEU A 207 -0.32 29.67 -31.53
N PHE A 208 0.79 30.21 -31.01
CA PHE A 208 0.85 31.44 -30.21
C PHE A 208 1.82 32.46 -30.83
N PRO A 209 1.49 33.02 -32.02
CA PRO A 209 2.36 33.96 -32.69
C PRO A 209 2.59 35.22 -31.82
N HIS A 210 3.80 35.79 -31.91
CA HIS A 210 4.23 36.99 -31.18
C HIS A 210 4.24 36.89 -29.65
N SER A 211 4.11 35.68 -29.09
CA SER A 211 4.18 35.42 -27.66
C SER A 211 5.40 34.56 -27.32
N LYS A 212 5.99 34.77 -26.15
CA LYS A 212 6.93 33.82 -25.55
C LYS A 212 6.14 32.84 -24.70
N VAL A 213 6.28 31.55 -24.95
CA VAL A 213 5.57 30.51 -24.21
C VAL A 213 6.57 29.82 -23.28
N HIS A 214 6.33 29.92 -21.98
CA HIS A 214 7.11 29.24 -20.95
C HIS A 214 6.28 28.09 -20.40
N ILE A 215 6.79 26.87 -20.52
CA ILE A 215 6.15 25.66 -20.02
C ILE A 215 7.01 25.06 -18.93
N VAL A 216 6.44 24.96 -17.73
CA VAL A 216 7.07 24.26 -16.61
C VAL A 216 6.47 22.85 -16.57
N LEU A 217 7.23 21.86 -17.01
CA LEU A 217 6.85 20.45 -17.00
C LEU A 217 7.24 19.85 -15.65
N VAL A 218 6.26 19.55 -14.81
CA VAL A 218 6.47 19.09 -13.43
C VAL A 218 5.86 17.71 -13.24
N GLY A 219 6.68 16.73 -12.86
CA GLY A 219 6.18 15.40 -12.52
C GLY A 219 7.23 14.42 -12.00
N PRO A 220 6.80 13.33 -11.36
CA PRO A 220 7.72 12.35 -10.78
C PRO A 220 8.54 11.58 -11.83
N ALA A 221 8.01 11.43 -13.05
CA ALA A 221 8.64 10.72 -14.16
C ALA A 221 9.81 11.49 -14.80
N VAL A 222 9.96 12.79 -14.52
CA VAL A 222 11.15 13.55 -14.95
C VAL A 222 12.41 12.88 -14.37
N PRO A 223 13.39 12.49 -15.20
CA PRO A 223 14.60 11.85 -14.70
C PRO A 223 15.41 12.79 -13.82
N GLN A 224 16.04 12.27 -12.77
CA GLN A 224 16.81 13.08 -11.80
C GLN A 224 17.91 13.91 -12.48
N TYR A 225 18.57 13.37 -13.52
CA TYR A 225 19.64 14.05 -14.24
C TYR A 225 19.15 15.21 -15.14
N ARG A 226 17.83 15.35 -15.33
CA ARG A 226 17.19 16.46 -16.07
C ARG A 226 16.44 17.43 -15.16
N ASP A 227 16.42 17.20 -13.84
CA ASP A 227 15.75 18.11 -12.91
C ASP A 227 16.40 19.49 -12.96
N GLY A 228 15.58 20.52 -13.19
CA GLY A 228 16.01 21.90 -13.35
C GLY A 228 16.43 22.29 -14.77
N GLU A 229 16.43 21.37 -15.74
CA GLU A 229 16.88 21.66 -17.10
C GLU A 229 15.93 22.64 -17.82
N ARG A 230 16.53 23.64 -18.50
CA ARG A 230 15.81 24.60 -19.35
C ARG A 230 16.19 24.42 -20.81
N ILE A 231 15.19 24.32 -21.68
CA ILE A 231 15.33 24.06 -23.12
C ILE A 231 14.62 25.17 -23.87
N ASN A 232 15.30 25.81 -24.82
CA ASN A 232 14.69 26.81 -25.70
C ASN A 232 14.46 26.22 -27.08
N LEU A 233 13.20 26.17 -27.50
CA LEU A 233 12.79 25.76 -28.83
C LEU A 233 12.62 27.03 -29.68
N LEU A 234 13.56 27.22 -30.61
CA LEU A 234 13.61 28.34 -31.55
C LEU A 234 13.22 27.94 -32.98
N SER A 235 13.13 26.63 -33.23
CA SER A 235 12.80 26.04 -34.53
C SER A 235 12.03 24.73 -34.34
N TYR A 236 11.33 24.30 -35.39
CA TYR A 236 10.61 23.03 -35.44
C TYR A 236 11.57 21.84 -35.60
N ALA A 237 11.09 20.62 -35.31
CA ALA A 237 11.81 19.40 -35.61
C ALA A 237 12.01 19.22 -37.13
N HIS A 238 13.17 18.70 -37.51
CA HIS A 238 13.58 18.47 -38.88
C HIS A 238 12.78 17.35 -39.55
N CYS A 239 12.66 17.41 -40.87
CA CYS A 239 12.20 16.30 -41.70
C CYS A 239 13.39 15.44 -42.17
N ASP A 240 13.11 14.32 -42.82
CA ASP A 240 14.16 13.45 -43.38
C ASP A 240 14.72 13.95 -44.71
N ASP A 241 14.02 14.80 -45.44
CA ASP A 241 14.46 15.28 -46.76
C ASP A 241 15.75 16.11 -46.66
N GLY A 242 16.77 15.77 -47.45
CA GLY A 242 18.10 16.40 -47.40
C GLY A 242 18.11 17.87 -47.81
N ASP A 243 17.29 18.24 -48.79
CA ASP A 243 17.26 19.59 -49.38
C ASP A 243 16.24 20.53 -48.71
N CYS A 244 15.62 20.09 -47.61
CA CYS A 244 14.61 20.89 -46.95
C CYS A 244 15.24 22.09 -46.21
N LYS A 245 14.57 23.25 -46.32
CA LYS A 245 14.99 24.49 -45.64
C LYS A 245 15.11 24.34 -44.13
N CYS A 246 14.39 23.40 -43.52
CA CYS A 246 14.48 23.13 -42.08
C CYS A 246 15.89 22.68 -41.64
N LYS A 247 16.74 22.18 -42.56
CA LYS A 247 18.12 21.75 -42.27
C LYS A 247 19.17 22.84 -42.52
N MET A 248 18.79 23.96 -43.14
CA MET A 248 19.73 25.00 -43.58
C MET A 248 20.01 26.08 -42.50
N SER A 249 19.47 25.93 -41.30
CA SER A 249 19.40 27.00 -40.28
C SER A 249 20.36 26.80 -39.11
N ASN A 250 21.68 26.80 -39.33
CA ASN A 250 22.61 26.88 -38.20
C ASN A 250 23.82 27.84 -38.30
N GLU A 251 24.08 28.52 -39.43
CA GLU A 251 25.28 29.40 -39.49
C GLU A 251 25.04 30.89 -39.82
N ASN A 252 23.93 31.32 -40.44
CA ASN A 252 23.84 32.69 -40.98
C ASN A 252 22.80 33.66 -40.38
N PHE A 253 22.19 33.37 -39.22
CA PHE A 253 21.19 34.27 -38.60
C PHE A 253 21.57 34.78 -37.19
N ARG A 254 22.87 34.96 -36.91
CA ARG A 254 23.34 35.53 -35.63
C ARG A 254 23.69 37.02 -35.64
N LEU A 255 23.46 37.75 -36.73
CA LEU A 255 23.79 39.19 -36.82
C LEU A 255 22.67 39.98 -37.52
N ASP A 256 21.54 40.13 -36.83
CA ASP A 256 20.74 41.37 -36.90
C ASP A 256 19.81 41.41 -35.68
N ALA A 257 20.44 41.47 -34.50
CA ALA A 257 19.78 41.59 -33.20
C ALA A 257 19.31 43.04 -32.92
N SER A 258 18.59 43.66 -33.86
CA SER A 258 18.03 45.00 -33.66
C SER A 258 16.73 45.29 -34.43
N ASN A 259 15.73 44.38 -34.36
CA ASN A 259 14.27 44.68 -34.37
C ASN A 259 13.38 43.49 -34.82
N CYS A 260 13.34 42.38 -34.08
CA CYS A 260 12.21 41.45 -34.24
C CYS A 260 11.89 40.75 -32.91
N ARG A 261 10.64 40.91 -32.42
CA ARG A 261 10.10 40.17 -31.28
C ARG A 261 9.97 38.70 -31.69
N SER A 262 11.02 37.89 -31.54
CA SER A 262 10.97 36.47 -31.88
C SER A 262 10.18 35.70 -30.82
N SER A 263 9.14 34.97 -31.26
CA SER A 263 8.47 33.97 -30.43
C SER A 263 9.48 32.91 -30.01
N VAL A 264 9.41 32.45 -28.76
CA VAL A 264 10.23 31.34 -28.24
C VAL A 264 9.36 30.46 -27.36
N VAL A 265 9.58 29.15 -27.43
CA VAL A 265 8.99 28.20 -26.46
C VAL A 265 10.11 27.73 -25.54
N THR A 266 10.00 28.04 -24.25
CA THR A 266 10.95 27.58 -23.23
C THR A 266 10.31 26.48 -22.41
N LEU A 267 10.97 25.33 -22.32
CA LEU A 267 10.56 24.21 -21.47
C LEU A 267 11.45 24.17 -20.23
N TRP A 268 10.86 24.05 -19.05
CA TRP A 268 11.57 23.87 -17.79
C TRP A 268 11.13 22.56 -17.13
N LEU A 269 12.06 21.60 -17.01
CA LEU A 269 11.78 20.26 -16.51
C LEU A 269 12.03 20.20 -15.00
N LEU A 270 11.06 19.73 -14.23
CA LEU A 270 11.16 19.60 -12.78
C LEU A 270 10.65 18.25 -12.29
N LYS A 271 11.50 17.56 -11.54
CA LYS A 271 11.16 16.27 -10.92
C LYS A 271 10.41 16.47 -9.60
N GLY A 272 9.34 15.71 -9.42
CA GLY A 272 8.58 15.66 -8.17
C GLY A 272 7.14 16.11 -8.36
N PHE A 273 6.36 16.11 -7.27
CA PHE A 273 4.96 16.51 -7.34
C PHE A 273 4.83 18.03 -7.40
N TYR A 274 3.77 18.49 -8.07
CA TYR A 274 3.53 19.90 -8.27
C TYR A 274 3.39 20.68 -6.95
N HIS A 275 2.67 20.12 -5.96
CA HIS A 275 2.48 20.74 -4.66
C HIS A 275 3.77 20.95 -3.87
N ASP A 276 4.76 20.08 -4.04
CA ASP A 276 6.08 20.20 -3.38
C ASP A 276 6.95 21.24 -4.06
N ARG A 277 6.96 21.24 -5.41
CA ARG A 277 7.82 22.11 -6.21
C ARG A 277 7.25 23.52 -6.40
N PHE A 278 5.97 23.75 -6.14
CA PHE A 278 5.29 25.02 -6.45
C PHE A 278 5.98 26.23 -5.83
N ARG A 279 6.46 26.12 -4.58
CA ARG A 279 7.15 27.23 -3.90
C ARG A 279 8.44 27.65 -4.61
N ASP A 280 9.11 26.72 -5.28
CA ASP A 280 10.34 27.02 -6.03
C ASP A 280 10.01 27.53 -7.43
N ILE A 281 8.95 27.01 -8.05
CA ILE A 281 8.49 27.45 -9.37
C ILE A 281 8.00 28.90 -9.32
N VAL A 282 7.16 29.23 -8.33
CA VAL A 282 6.44 30.51 -8.26
C VAL A 282 7.36 31.72 -8.05
N LYS A 283 8.60 31.49 -7.59
CA LYS A 283 9.63 32.54 -7.49
C LYS A 283 10.04 33.05 -8.87
N ASP A 284 10.09 32.16 -9.86
CA ASP A 284 10.57 32.44 -11.22
C ASP A 284 9.42 32.57 -12.23
N SER A 285 8.31 31.86 -12.03
CA SER A 285 7.18 31.79 -12.96
C SER A 285 5.86 31.48 -12.23
N TYR A 286 4.93 32.45 -12.23
CA TYR A 286 3.56 32.22 -11.77
C TYR A 286 2.71 31.72 -12.96
N PRO A 287 1.90 30.66 -12.81
CA PRO A 287 1.15 30.10 -13.92
C PRO A 287 -0.01 31.01 -14.30
N HIS A 288 -0.18 31.20 -15.60
CA HIS A 288 -1.41 31.74 -16.17
C HIS A 288 -2.41 30.63 -16.52
N LEU A 289 -1.93 29.42 -16.81
CA LEU A 289 -2.73 28.22 -17.08
C LEU A 289 -2.03 27.00 -16.50
N ILE A 290 -2.80 26.11 -15.87
CA ILE A 290 -2.36 24.78 -15.45
C ILE A 290 -3.01 23.75 -16.37
N VAL A 291 -2.20 22.89 -16.99
CA VAL A 291 -2.70 21.79 -17.85
C VAL A 291 -2.18 20.47 -17.29
N ALA A 292 -3.07 19.49 -17.15
CA ALA A 292 -2.75 18.15 -16.68
C ALA A 292 -3.33 17.09 -17.64
N PRO A 293 -2.55 16.72 -18.68
CA PRO A 293 -2.96 15.71 -19.64
C PRO A 293 -3.02 14.30 -19.04
N ASN A 294 -4.02 13.50 -19.42
CA ASN A 294 -4.20 12.12 -18.97
C ASN A 294 -4.04 11.96 -17.46
N ALA A 295 -4.67 12.86 -16.69
CA ALA A 295 -4.33 13.11 -15.30
C ALA A 295 -4.56 11.89 -14.40
N GLY A 296 -5.59 11.07 -14.66
CA GLY A 296 -5.90 9.91 -13.84
C GLY A 296 -6.17 10.31 -12.38
N ILE A 297 -6.87 11.42 -12.15
CA ILE A 297 -7.07 12.00 -10.81
C ILE A 297 -7.67 10.99 -9.84
N ALA A 298 -8.67 10.22 -10.28
CA ALA A 298 -9.31 9.21 -9.46
C ALA A 298 -8.43 7.97 -9.22
N ALA A 299 -7.41 7.75 -10.06
CA ALA A 299 -6.51 6.60 -9.97
C ALA A 299 -5.31 6.85 -9.05
N TYR A 300 -4.88 8.11 -8.88
CA TYR A 300 -3.68 8.45 -8.11
C TYR A 300 -3.98 9.37 -6.92
N PRO A 301 -3.81 8.90 -5.66
CA PRO A 301 -4.14 9.69 -4.47
C PRO A 301 -3.23 10.92 -4.29
N SER A 302 -2.05 10.93 -4.92
CA SER A 302 -1.11 12.07 -4.93
C SER A 302 -1.70 13.35 -5.53
N TRP A 303 -2.79 13.26 -6.30
CA TRP A 303 -3.49 14.44 -6.83
C TRP A 303 -4.16 15.30 -5.76
N ARG A 304 -4.53 14.75 -4.60
CA ARG A 304 -5.29 15.50 -3.59
C ARG A 304 -4.59 16.80 -3.17
N ALA A 305 -3.32 16.72 -2.78
CA ALA A 305 -2.54 17.89 -2.38
C ALA A 305 -2.32 18.87 -3.55
N THR A 306 -2.13 18.36 -4.77
CA THR A 306 -2.06 19.18 -5.98
C THR A 306 -3.37 19.94 -6.24
N ILE A 307 -4.53 19.29 -6.07
CA ILE A 307 -5.85 19.89 -6.26
C ILE A 307 -6.13 20.92 -5.16
N GLU A 308 -5.77 20.65 -3.91
CA GLU A 308 -5.88 21.61 -2.79
C GLU A 308 -5.03 22.85 -3.03
N LEU A 309 -3.80 22.68 -3.55
CA LEU A 309 -2.98 23.81 -3.99
C LEU A 309 -3.67 24.58 -5.13
N ILE A 310 -4.08 23.89 -6.20
CA ILE A 310 -4.76 24.51 -7.35
C ILE A 310 -6.05 25.23 -6.91
N LYS A 311 -6.77 24.72 -5.92
CA LYS A 311 -7.96 25.36 -5.34
C LYS A 311 -7.61 26.74 -4.77
N GLY A 312 -6.50 26.85 -4.05
CA GLY A 312 -5.96 28.10 -3.51
C GLY A 312 -5.38 29.04 -4.58
N LEU A 313 -4.96 28.50 -5.72
CA LEU A 313 -4.55 29.29 -6.87
C LEU A 313 -5.79 29.80 -7.62
N ASN A 314 -5.92 31.12 -7.78
CA ASN A 314 -6.98 31.68 -8.63
C ASN A 314 -6.59 31.63 -10.12
N VAL A 315 -6.16 30.46 -10.58
CA VAL A 315 -5.61 30.22 -11.93
C VAL A 315 -6.47 29.16 -12.63
N PRO A 316 -6.80 29.32 -13.92
CA PRO A 316 -7.47 28.28 -14.67
C PRO A 316 -6.68 26.98 -14.71
N ALA A 317 -7.36 25.87 -14.46
CA ALA A 317 -6.78 24.53 -14.50
C ALA A 317 -7.63 23.62 -15.40
N VAL A 318 -7.01 23.03 -16.42
CA VAL A 318 -7.66 22.13 -17.37
C VAL A 318 -6.99 20.76 -17.30
N PHE A 319 -7.81 19.74 -17.11
CA PHE A 319 -7.40 18.34 -17.00
C PHE A 319 -7.92 17.58 -18.22
N SER A 320 -7.24 16.51 -18.59
CA SER A 320 -7.77 15.55 -19.57
C SER A 320 -7.70 14.12 -19.07
N ASP A 321 -8.58 13.26 -19.59
CA ASP A 321 -8.56 11.82 -19.30
C ASP A 321 -8.91 10.96 -20.53
N LEU A 322 -8.63 9.66 -20.40
CA LEU A 322 -8.64 8.71 -21.52
C LEU A 322 -10.05 8.35 -22.02
N CYS A 323 -11.03 8.34 -21.11
CA CYS A 323 -12.43 8.02 -21.40
C CYS A 323 -13.36 8.86 -20.51
N GLU A 324 -14.65 8.86 -20.86
CA GLU A 324 -15.66 9.66 -20.16
C GLU A 324 -15.82 9.22 -18.70
N GLU A 325 -15.71 7.92 -18.43
CA GLU A 325 -15.79 7.39 -17.06
C GLU A 325 -14.65 7.86 -16.18
N ALA A 326 -13.41 7.82 -16.68
CA ALA A 326 -12.26 8.33 -15.95
C ALA A 326 -12.40 9.83 -15.67
N ALA A 327 -12.86 10.61 -16.66
CA ALA A 327 -13.14 12.03 -16.50
C ALA A 327 -14.27 12.30 -15.50
N HIS A 328 -15.32 11.45 -15.47
CA HIS A 328 -16.42 11.55 -14.51
C HIS A 328 -15.94 11.35 -13.07
N LEU A 329 -15.20 10.26 -12.82
CA LEU A 329 -14.63 9.98 -11.50
C LEU A 329 -13.66 11.09 -11.07
N ALA A 330 -12.80 11.56 -11.98
CA ALA A 330 -11.92 12.68 -11.75
C ALA A 330 -12.68 13.98 -11.40
N ALA A 331 -13.78 14.26 -12.10
CA ALA A 331 -14.63 15.41 -11.83
C ALA A 331 -15.33 15.32 -10.45
N CYS A 332 -15.75 14.12 -10.03
CA CYS A 332 -16.26 13.87 -8.68
C CYS A 332 -15.19 14.15 -7.62
N CYS A 333 -13.96 13.67 -7.81
CA CYS A 333 -12.82 13.95 -6.91
C CYS A 333 -12.49 15.45 -6.84
N LEU A 334 -12.49 16.15 -7.98
CA LEU A 334 -12.27 17.59 -8.01
C LEU A 334 -13.38 18.34 -7.26
N SER A 335 -14.65 17.95 -7.50
CA SER A 335 -15.80 18.62 -6.89
C SER A 335 -15.85 18.43 -5.38
N SER A 336 -15.48 17.25 -4.88
CA SER A 336 -15.43 16.97 -3.43
C SER A 336 -14.36 17.80 -2.71
N VAL A 337 -13.18 17.99 -3.33
CA VAL A 337 -12.09 18.79 -2.75
C VAL A 337 -12.38 20.29 -2.86
N VAL A 338 -12.91 20.74 -4.01
CA VAL A 338 -13.14 22.17 -4.28
C VAL A 338 -14.43 22.66 -3.60
N GLY A 339 -15.41 21.78 -3.35
CA GLY A 339 -16.68 22.10 -2.68
C GLY A 339 -17.70 22.80 -3.60
N ARG A 340 -17.51 22.75 -4.91
CA ARG A 340 -18.40 23.31 -5.94
C ARG A 340 -18.25 22.57 -7.26
N ALA A 341 -19.27 22.69 -8.12
CA ALA A 341 -19.23 22.14 -9.47
C ALA A 341 -18.10 22.76 -10.31
N LEU A 342 -17.59 21.97 -11.26
CA LEU A 342 -16.60 22.41 -12.25
C LEU A 342 -17.19 23.51 -13.13
N THR A 343 -16.40 24.56 -13.38
CA THR A 343 -16.81 25.63 -14.29
C THR A 343 -16.56 25.27 -15.76
N LEU A 344 -15.68 24.31 -16.03
CA LEU A 344 -15.50 23.67 -17.34
C LEU A 344 -16.03 22.22 -17.27
N PRO A 345 -17.23 21.94 -17.81
CA PRO A 345 -17.77 20.59 -17.81
C PRO A 345 -16.96 19.65 -18.70
N ILE A 346 -17.14 18.34 -18.49
CA ILE A 346 -16.55 17.29 -19.31
C ILE A 346 -17.02 17.48 -20.76
N GLN A 347 -16.07 17.60 -21.69
CA GLN A 347 -16.34 17.71 -23.12
C GLN A 347 -15.28 16.97 -23.93
N LEU A 348 -15.66 16.52 -25.12
CA LEU A 348 -14.74 15.87 -26.04
C LEU A 348 -13.65 16.83 -26.51
N ASN A 349 -12.40 16.37 -26.49
CA ASN A 349 -11.29 17.07 -27.12
C ASN A 349 -11.27 16.77 -28.63
N PRO A 350 -11.45 17.78 -29.49
CA PRO A 350 -11.37 17.57 -30.94
C PRO A 350 -9.96 17.18 -31.41
N PHE A 351 -8.94 17.43 -30.59
CA PHE A 351 -7.53 17.09 -30.87
C PHE A 351 -7.04 15.86 -30.09
N ARG A 352 -7.94 14.99 -29.63
CA ARG A 352 -7.57 13.70 -29.01
C ARG A 352 -6.74 12.84 -29.97
N GLN A 353 -5.88 11.99 -29.43
CA GLN A 353 -5.04 11.11 -30.24
C GLN A 353 -5.91 10.15 -31.06
N PRO A 354 -5.70 10.00 -32.39
CA PRO A 354 -6.54 9.17 -33.26
C PRO A 354 -6.28 7.66 -33.22
N LEU A 355 -5.56 7.17 -32.21
CA LEU A 355 -5.36 5.73 -31.99
C LEU A 355 -5.84 5.35 -30.59
N VAL A 356 -6.59 4.25 -30.54
CA VAL A 356 -7.09 3.68 -29.28
C VAL A 356 -5.91 3.31 -28.39
N VAL A 357 -6.05 3.52 -27.08
CA VAL A 357 -5.11 3.08 -26.07
C VAL A 357 -5.34 1.59 -25.80
N GLU A 358 -4.29 0.80 -25.96
CA GLU A 358 -4.29 -0.63 -25.64
C GLU A 358 -4.36 -0.81 -24.10
N ASP A 359 -4.88 -1.94 -23.62
CA ASP A 359 -4.98 -2.29 -22.17
C ASP A 359 -5.95 -1.47 -21.31
N SER A 360 -7.14 -1.14 -21.83
CA SER A 360 -8.24 -0.63 -20.98
C SER A 360 -8.80 -1.72 -20.03
N ALA A 361 -9.25 -1.30 -18.84
CA ALA A 361 -10.00 -2.16 -17.92
C ALA A 361 -11.46 -2.39 -18.36
N LEU A 362 -12.01 -1.46 -19.14
CA LEU A 362 -13.38 -1.47 -19.66
C LEU A 362 -13.38 -1.51 -21.19
N TYR A 363 -14.42 -2.06 -21.80
CA TYR A 363 -14.63 -2.06 -23.26
C TYR A 363 -15.01 -0.68 -23.83
N LEU A 364 -14.93 0.37 -23.01
CA LEU A 364 -15.04 1.76 -23.47
C LEU A 364 -13.82 2.12 -24.35
N PRO A 365 -14.01 2.79 -25.50
CA PRO A 365 -12.91 3.33 -26.27
C PRO A 365 -12.15 4.37 -25.47
N CYS A 366 -10.83 4.17 -25.37
CA CYS A 366 -9.92 5.06 -24.66
C CYS A 366 -8.98 5.72 -25.67
N TYR A 367 -8.84 7.05 -25.60
CA TYR A 367 -7.93 7.82 -26.45
C TYR A 367 -7.09 8.75 -25.58
N SER A 368 -5.82 8.96 -25.93
CA SER A 368 -5.01 9.94 -25.21
C SER A 368 -5.60 11.34 -25.38
N ASN A 369 -5.73 12.07 -24.27
CA ASN A 369 -6.38 13.39 -24.18
C ASN A 369 -7.82 13.42 -24.71
N CYS A 370 -8.62 12.37 -24.46
CA CYS A 370 -9.95 12.23 -25.03
C CYS A 370 -10.94 13.29 -24.54
N PHE A 371 -11.05 13.48 -23.22
CA PHE A 371 -12.01 14.41 -22.61
C PHE A 371 -11.29 15.51 -21.86
N LEU A 372 -11.81 16.75 -21.92
CA LEU A 372 -11.32 17.91 -21.18
C LEU A 372 -12.35 18.37 -20.15
N PHE A 373 -11.87 18.77 -18.97
CA PHE A 373 -12.68 19.27 -17.86
C PHE A 373 -11.83 20.13 -16.91
N GLY A 374 -12.44 20.88 -16.00
CA GLY A 374 -11.69 21.60 -14.97
C GLY A 374 -12.33 22.91 -14.51
N ARG A 375 -11.49 23.90 -14.21
CA ARG A 375 -11.90 25.19 -13.64
C ARG A 375 -11.45 26.35 -14.56
N GLY A 376 -12.40 27.05 -15.17
CA GLY A 376 -12.24 28.40 -15.75
C GLY A 376 -12.48 29.54 -14.75
N ILE A 377 -12.12 30.77 -15.14
CA ILE A 377 -12.34 32.02 -14.37
C ILE A 377 -13.83 32.39 -14.42
N VAL A 378 -14.43 32.67 -13.25
CA VAL A 378 -15.80 33.20 -13.15
C VAL A 378 -15.72 34.73 -13.17
N VAL A 379 -16.29 35.35 -14.21
CA VAL A 379 -16.26 36.81 -14.46
C VAL A 379 -16.92 37.63 -13.33
N ALA A 380 -17.72 37.00 -12.45
CA ALA A 380 -18.42 37.69 -11.36
C ALA A 380 -17.54 38.13 -10.17
N GLU A 381 -16.29 37.65 -10.04
CA GLU A 381 -15.42 37.98 -8.88
C GLU A 381 -14.52 39.22 -9.10
N LEU A 382 -14.54 39.85 -10.28
CA LEU A 382 -13.75 41.06 -10.56
C LEU A 382 -14.37 42.35 -10.03
N ASP A 383 -15.69 42.40 -9.82
CA ASP A 383 -16.37 43.63 -9.36
C ASP A 383 -16.27 43.88 -7.84
N MET A 384 -16.01 42.85 -7.03
CA MET A 384 -15.85 43.02 -5.57
C MET A 384 -14.42 43.42 -5.16
N ALA A 385 -13.39 42.99 -5.90
CA ALA A 385 -12.00 43.26 -5.55
C ALA A 385 -11.55 44.71 -5.86
N MET A 386 -12.27 45.42 -6.73
CA MET A 386 -11.98 46.82 -7.08
C MET A 386 -12.61 47.85 -6.10
N SER A 387 -13.43 47.41 -5.14
CA SER A 387 -14.11 48.32 -4.19
C SER A 387 -13.39 48.49 -2.84
N MET A 388 -12.40 47.65 -2.52
CA MET A 388 -11.74 47.63 -1.20
C MET A 388 -10.32 48.24 -1.17
N LYS A 389 -9.94 49.05 -2.17
CA LYS A 389 -8.74 49.91 -2.12
C LYS A 389 -9.11 51.35 -1.82
N GLY A 390 -9.49 51.63 -0.58
CA GLY A 390 -9.78 53.01 -0.19
C GLY A 390 -10.32 53.18 1.21
N GLN A 391 -9.53 52.83 2.23
CA GLN A 391 -9.45 53.58 3.50
C GLN A 391 -8.47 52.87 4.43
N GLY A 392 -7.33 53.53 4.68
CA GLY A 392 -6.42 53.14 5.75
C GLY A 392 -6.95 53.62 7.09
N LEU A 393 -6.85 52.77 8.10
CA LEU A 393 -6.80 53.15 9.52
C LEU A 393 -6.04 52.03 10.24
N GLY A 394 -4.81 52.34 10.63
CA GLY A 394 -3.99 51.45 11.43
C GLY A 394 -4.43 51.45 12.90
N PHE A 395 -4.30 50.29 13.54
CA PHE A 395 -4.03 50.21 14.98
C PHE A 395 -3.07 49.04 15.20
N GLY A 396 -1.87 49.36 15.69
CA GLY A 396 -0.89 48.36 16.09
C GLY A 396 -1.30 47.69 17.40
N LEU A 397 -0.95 46.42 17.55
CA LEU A 397 -0.96 45.70 18.82
C LEU A 397 0.28 44.80 18.94
N ASN A 398 1.09 45.16 19.94
CA ASN A 398 2.06 44.41 20.73
C ASN A 398 2.50 43.01 20.27
N LEU A 399 3.80 42.89 20.00
CA LEU A 399 4.58 41.66 20.11
C LEU A 399 4.54 41.14 21.56
N GLY A 400 4.12 39.88 21.73
CA GLY A 400 4.15 39.23 23.04
C GLY A 400 3.54 37.82 23.08
N ALA A 401 3.84 36.95 22.12
CA ALA A 401 3.68 35.50 22.26
C ALA A 401 4.63 34.80 21.27
N GLY A 402 5.42 33.84 21.75
CA GLY A 402 6.45 33.16 20.95
C GLY A 402 5.90 32.61 19.64
N LEU A 403 6.57 32.92 18.53
CA LEU A 403 6.26 32.44 17.19
C LEU A 403 6.23 30.89 17.20
N LYS A 404 5.02 30.29 17.18
CA LYS A 404 4.88 28.85 16.88
C LYS A 404 5.28 28.66 15.41
N VAL A 405 6.34 27.91 15.18
CA VAL A 405 6.81 27.51 13.84
C VAL A 405 5.69 26.75 13.10
N PRO A 406 5.46 27.00 11.80
CA PRO A 406 4.31 26.46 11.07
C PRO A 406 4.37 24.95 10.84
N PHE A 407 5.55 24.33 10.99
CA PHE A 407 5.77 22.90 10.82
C PHE A 407 6.91 22.43 11.73
N ARG A 408 6.84 21.18 12.24
CA ARG A 408 8.02 20.46 12.73
C ARG A 408 8.54 19.54 11.62
N VAL A 409 9.85 19.27 11.62
CA VAL A 409 10.52 18.43 10.60
C VAL A 409 9.83 17.07 10.44
N ARG A 410 9.29 16.48 11.53
CA ARG A 410 8.53 15.23 11.53
C ARG A 410 7.20 15.31 10.75
N ASP A 411 6.55 16.46 10.70
CA ASP A 411 5.26 16.68 10.03
C ASP A 411 5.38 16.84 8.51
N VAL A 412 6.61 17.03 8.00
CA VAL A 412 6.91 17.31 6.57
C VAL A 412 7.68 16.15 5.93
N LEU A 413 8.21 15.23 6.73
CA LEU A 413 8.99 14.07 6.28
C LEU A 413 8.26 13.14 5.28
N PRO A 414 6.95 12.86 5.43
CA PRO A 414 6.18 12.11 4.43
C PRO A 414 6.04 12.80 3.06
N VAL A 415 6.29 14.12 3.01
CA VAL A 415 6.09 14.99 1.84
C VAL A 415 7.43 15.28 1.13
N LEU A 416 8.55 14.79 1.67
CA LEU A 416 9.88 14.94 1.08
C LEU A 416 10.19 13.81 0.06
N PRO A 417 11.06 14.06 -0.94
CA PRO A 417 11.45 13.06 -1.93
C PRO A 417 11.98 11.77 -1.28
N ARG A 418 11.60 10.59 -1.80
CA ARG A 418 11.98 9.25 -1.26
C ARG A 418 13.47 9.11 -0.92
N GLN A 419 14.39 9.74 -1.66
CA GLN A 419 15.83 9.64 -1.34
C GLN A 419 16.25 10.35 -0.04
N ILE A 420 15.44 11.29 0.46
CA ILE A 420 15.67 12.07 1.68
C ILE A 420 14.73 11.60 2.80
N SER A 421 13.47 11.30 2.45
CA SER A 421 12.46 10.87 3.40
C SER A 421 12.57 9.39 3.76
N TRP A 422 12.88 8.48 2.82
CA TRP A 422 12.87 7.03 3.08
C TRP A 422 13.90 6.55 4.11
N PRO A 423 15.15 7.06 4.16
CA PRO A 423 16.12 6.68 5.21
C PRO A 423 15.74 7.20 6.61
N VAL A 424 14.94 8.27 6.66
CA VAL A 424 14.53 8.93 7.90
C VAL A 424 13.14 8.44 8.35
N LEU A 425 12.22 8.18 7.43
CA LEU A 425 10.91 7.52 7.64
C LEU A 425 11.09 6.06 8.05
N ASN A 426 12.06 5.33 7.46
CA ASN A 426 12.46 4.00 7.93
C ASN A 426 12.99 4.01 9.38
N ASN A 427 13.31 5.17 9.95
CA ASN A 427 13.73 5.33 11.35
C ASN A 427 12.68 6.02 12.24
N ILE A 428 11.58 6.54 11.66
CA ILE A 428 10.59 7.36 12.39
C ILE A 428 9.25 6.66 12.54
N HIS A 429 8.87 5.82 11.57
CA HIS A 429 7.64 5.04 11.63
C HIS A 429 7.90 3.57 11.37
N SER A 430 7.12 2.70 12.02
CA SER A 430 7.27 1.25 11.88
C SER A 430 5.93 0.52 11.93
N ALA A 431 5.90 -0.80 11.75
CA ALA A 431 4.65 -1.57 11.80
C ALA A 431 3.92 -1.45 13.14
N VAL A 432 4.68 -1.20 14.20
CA VAL A 432 4.21 -0.76 15.53
C VAL A 432 3.20 0.40 15.45
N ASP A 433 3.39 1.31 14.52
CA ASP A 433 2.61 2.54 14.40
C ASP A 433 1.23 2.33 13.73
N LEU A 434 0.94 1.09 13.31
CA LEU A 434 -0.40 0.64 12.91
C LEU A 434 -1.30 0.39 14.12
N LEU A 435 -0.74 0.33 15.33
CA LEU A 435 -1.43 -0.17 16.50
C LEU A 435 -2.01 1.01 17.29
N PRO A 436 -3.34 1.03 17.53
CA PRO A 436 -3.97 2.09 18.32
C PRO A 436 -3.45 2.08 19.77
N SER A 437 -3.13 3.24 20.34
CA SER A 437 -2.80 3.37 21.78
C SER A 437 -4.07 3.72 22.56
N PHE A 438 -4.38 3.02 23.65
CA PHE A 438 -5.50 3.41 24.52
C PHE A 438 -5.23 4.76 25.19
N VAL A 439 -6.18 5.69 25.14
CA VAL A 439 -6.05 7.04 25.73
C VAL A 439 -7.08 7.36 26.80
N GLY A 440 -8.11 6.53 26.95
CA GLY A 440 -9.08 6.65 28.04
C GLY A 440 -10.45 6.08 27.69
N SER A 441 -11.34 6.03 28.68
CA SER A 441 -12.74 5.68 28.51
C SER A 441 -13.65 6.87 28.82
N ILE A 442 -14.72 7.04 28.04
CA ILE A 442 -15.69 8.14 28.17
C ILE A 442 -17.03 7.57 28.63
N ALA A 443 -17.36 7.78 29.91
CA ALA A 443 -18.62 7.35 30.51
C ALA A 443 -19.54 8.55 30.80
N PRO A 444 -20.88 8.39 30.74
CA PRO A 444 -21.83 9.50 30.88
C PRO A 444 -21.85 10.12 32.28
N ASN A 445 -21.44 9.38 33.32
CA ASN A 445 -21.50 9.81 34.72
C ASN A 445 -20.14 10.27 35.30
N ASN A 446 -19.03 10.08 34.58
CA ASN A 446 -17.68 10.36 35.08
C ASN A 446 -17.16 11.78 34.74
N GLY A 447 -18.02 12.64 34.18
CA GLY A 447 -17.61 13.98 33.73
C GLY A 447 -16.86 13.90 32.40
N SER A 448 -15.73 14.60 32.30
CA SER A 448 -14.96 14.71 31.06
C SER A 448 -13.56 14.09 31.17
N THR A 449 -13.20 13.22 30.23
CA THR A 449 -11.91 12.51 30.15
C THR A 449 -10.91 13.34 29.35
N GLN A 450 -9.69 13.51 29.87
CA GLN A 450 -8.63 14.29 29.22
C GLN A 450 -7.42 13.44 28.86
N TRP A 451 -6.82 13.73 27.70
CA TRP A 451 -5.58 13.11 27.25
C TRP A 451 -4.77 14.04 26.35
N GLU A 452 -3.51 13.67 26.10
CA GLU A 452 -2.67 14.30 25.08
C GLU A 452 -2.72 13.47 23.79
N GLY A 453 -3.05 14.12 22.68
CA GLY A 453 -3.05 13.53 21.34
C GLY A 453 -1.71 13.71 20.63
N ALA A 454 -1.54 13.03 19.50
CA ALA A 454 -0.35 13.17 18.68
C ALA A 454 -0.26 14.59 18.08
N CYS A 455 -1.40 15.12 17.63
CA CYS A 455 -1.61 16.45 17.08
C CYS A 455 -1.97 17.50 18.15
N PHE A 456 -2.90 17.17 19.03
CA PHE A 456 -3.49 18.11 19.99
C PHE A 456 -3.02 17.82 21.41
N LYS A 457 -2.33 18.78 22.02
CA LYS A 457 -1.76 18.59 23.37
C LYS A 457 -2.76 18.59 24.52
N SER A 458 -3.99 19.00 24.26
CA SER A 458 -5.02 19.01 25.30
C SER A 458 -6.36 18.67 24.67
N ASN A 459 -6.80 17.45 24.91
CA ASN A 459 -8.08 16.92 24.48
C ASN A 459 -8.96 16.69 25.70
N ASN A 460 -10.25 16.94 25.55
CA ASN A 460 -11.24 16.69 26.58
C ASN A 460 -12.51 16.14 25.94
N ALA A 461 -13.04 15.04 26.45
CA ALA A 461 -14.26 14.44 25.91
C ALA A 461 -15.27 14.03 26.97
N TRP A 462 -16.55 14.11 26.64
CA TRP A 462 -17.65 13.62 27.48
C TRP A 462 -18.76 13.04 26.61
N LEU A 463 -19.61 12.20 27.19
CA LEU A 463 -20.70 11.50 26.51
C LEU A 463 -22.05 11.92 27.09
N GLU A 464 -22.98 12.29 26.22
CA GLU A 464 -24.37 12.56 26.56
C GLU A 464 -25.26 11.48 25.94
N LEU A 465 -26.09 10.81 26.75
CA LEU A 465 -27.06 9.83 26.23
C LEU A 465 -28.29 10.56 25.68
N THR A 466 -28.81 10.13 24.53
CA THR A 466 -30.01 10.72 23.93
C THR A 466 -31.28 9.98 24.36
N ASP A 467 -32.42 10.68 24.44
CA ASP A 467 -33.70 10.05 24.73
C ASP A 467 -34.14 9.18 23.53
N GLY A 468 -34.48 7.90 23.79
CA GLY A 468 -34.58 6.86 22.76
C GLY A 468 -35.79 6.93 21.82
N ASP A 469 -35.60 6.37 20.62
CA ASP A 469 -36.62 6.16 19.59
C ASP A 469 -37.56 4.99 19.94
N ASP A 470 -38.61 4.75 19.13
CA ASP A 470 -39.72 3.76 19.28
C ASP A 470 -39.32 2.30 19.69
N LYS A 471 -38.03 1.96 19.70
CA LYS A 471 -37.46 0.66 20.12
C LYS A 471 -36.87 0.64 21.53
N GLY A 472 -36.80 1.76 22.25
CA GLY A 472 -36.31 1.83 23.64
C GLY A 472 -34.79 1.76 23.82
N LEU A 473 -34.02 1.70 22.73
CA LEU A 473 -32.56 1.82 22.75
C LEU A 473 -32.18 3.27 22.44
N ALA A 474 -31.88 4.03 23.48
CA ALA A 474 -31.28 5.37 23.40
C ALA A 474 -30.02 5.36 22.52
N GLY A 475 -29.60 6.53 22.03
CA GLY A 475 -28.29 6.73 21.41
C GLY A 475 -27.33 7.48 22.33
N GLY A 476 -26.35 8.15 21.76
CA GLY A 476 -25.47 9.04 22.50
C GLY A 476 -24.71 10.01 21.59
N VAL A 477 -24.33 11.17 22.13
CA VAL A 477 -23.46 12.15 21.47
C VAL A 477 -22.19 12.28 22.29
N LEU A 478 -21.08 11.88 21.69
CA LEU A 478 -19.75 12.06 22.25
C LEU A 478 -19.20 13.41 21.78
N TYR A 479 -18.91 14.28 22.73
CA TYR A 479 -18.31 15.59 22.49
C TYR A 479 -16.82 15.48 22.74
N LEU A 480 -16.00 15.90 21.77
CA LEU A 480 -14.55 15.94 21.88
C LEU A 480 -14.06 17.35 21.58
N THR A 481 -13.48 18.00 22.57
CA THR A 481 -12.80 19.28 22.41
C THR A 481 -11.31 19.04 22.26
N THR A 482 -10.76 19.37 21.10
CA THR A 482 -9.31 19.32 20.85
C THR A 482 -8.71 20.72 20.89
N SER A 483 -7.54 20.86 21.52
CA SER A 483 -6.89 22.17 21.68
C SER A 483 -5.36 22.07 21.65
N MET A 484 -4.71 23.22 21.49
CA MET A 484 -3.24 23.32 21.44
C MET A 484 -2.59 22.43 20.36
N ALA A 485 -3.12 22.47 19.13
CA ALA A 485 -2.51 21.82 17.98
C ALA A 485 -1.03 22.19 17.83
N HIS A 486 -0.17 21.20 17.57
CA HIS A 486 1.26 21.43 17.41
C HIS A 486 1.64 22.03 16.05
N SER A 487 0.85 21.77 15.00
CA SER A 487 1.01 22.35 13.66
C SER A 487 -0.32 22.45 12.93
N TRP A 488 -0.35 23.13 11.79
CA TRP A 488 -1.58 23.40 11.04
C TRP A 488 -2.04 22.22 10.17
N THR A 489 -1.20 21.21 10.00
CA THR A 489 -1.44 20.04 9.13
C THR A 489 -1.45 18.74 9.92
N CYS A 490 -1.28 18.79 11.24
CA CYS A 490 -1.35 17.59 12.06
C CYS A 490 -2.79 17.10 12.18
N MET A 491 -2.92 15.79 12.41
CA MET A 491 -4.20 15.12 12.49
C MET A 491 -4.10 13.97 13.49
N ASP A 492 -5.07 13.88 14.37
CA ASP A 492 -5.29 12.69 15.19
C ASP A 492 -6.37 11.83 14.52
N LEU A 493 -6.13 10.52 14.49
CA LEU A 493 -7.13 9.51 14.13
C LEU A 493 -7.48 8.76 15.42
N TYR A 494 -8.76 8.72 15.77
CA TYR A 494 -9.26 8.02 16.95
C TYR A 494 -10.13 6.85 16.55
N VAL A 495 -10.00 5.76 17.27
CA VAL A 495 -10.90 4.61 17.25
C VAL A 495 -11.69 4.62 18.55
N PHE A 496 -13.01 4.56 18.45
CA PHE A 496 -13.93 4.50 19.57
C PHE A 496 -14.55 3.11 19.59
N ALA A 497 -14.37 2.39 20.70
CA ALA A 497 -14.76 0.99 20.82
C ALA A 497 -15.58 0.74 22.08
N THR A 498 -16.56 -0.16 21.94
CA THR A 498 -17.17 -0.93 23.02
C THR A 498 -16.96 -2.41 22.68
N PRO A 499 -17.23 -3.36 23.59
CA PRO A 499 -17.26 -4.78 23.24
C PRO A 499 -18.26 -5.13 22.13
N TYR A 500 -19.15 -4.19 21.79
CA TYR A 500 -20.21 -4.36 20.82
C TYR A 500 -19.87 -3.68 19.48
N ARG A 501 -19.36 -2.45 19.49
CA ARG A 501 -19.13 -1.67 18.27
C ARG A 501 -17.73 -1.09 18.21
N VAL A 502 -17.28 -0.85 16.98
CA VAL A 502 -16.13 0.01 16.73
C VAL A 502 -16.47 1.01 15.64
N THR A 503 -16.13 2.27 15.92
CA THR A 503 -16.21 3.38 14.98
C THR A 503 -14.90 4.17 15.05
N TRP A 504 -14.63 4.99 14.05
CA TRP A 504 -13.44 5.83 14.02
C TRP A 504 -13.77 7.21 13.49
N ASP A 505 -12.97 8.19 13.91
CA ASP A 505 -13.09 9.55 13.41
C ASP A 505 -11.73 10.26 13.46
N TYR A 506 -11.57 11.33 12.70
CA TYR A 506 -10.31 12.05 12.58
C TYR A 506 -10.50 13.56 12.77
N TYR A 507 -9.51 14.18 13.42
CA TYR A 507 -9.59 15.60 13.78
C TYR A 507 -8.33 16.34 13.32
N PHE A 508 -8.54 17.43 12.58
CA PHE A 508 -7.50 18.27 11.98
C PHE A 508 -7.55 19.72 12.47
N THR A 509 -8.59 20.10 13.22
CA THR A 509 -8.77 21.45 13.77
C THR A 509 -8.95 21.40 15.27
N ALA A 510 -8.32 22.34 15.97
CA ALA A 510 -8.50 22.56 17.40
C ALA A 510 -9.86 23.25 17.63
N ARG A 511 -10.90 22.45 17.87
CA ARG A 511 -12.27 22.90 18.13
C ARG A 511 -13.03 21.79 18.86
N GLU A 512 -14.30 22.08 19.15
CA GLU A 512 -15.25 21.06 19.57
C GLU A 512 -15.75 20.24 18.36
N HIS A 513 -15.74 18.93 18.50
CA HIS A 513 -16.22 17.94 17.54
C HIS A 513 -17.30 17.09 18.20
N LYS A 514 -18.18 16.50 17.38
CA LYS A 514 -19.29 15.67 17.85
C LYS A 514 -19.32 14.37 17.06
N LEU A 515 -19.29 13.25 17.76
CA LEU A 515 -19.52 11.92 17.21
C LEU A 515 -20.90 11.45 17.68
N GLN A 516 -21.82 11.30 16.73
CA GLN A 516 -23.20 10.90 17.00
C GLN A 516 -23.34 9.38 16.86
N ILE A 517 -23.95 8.77 17.88
CA ILE A 517 -24.37 7.38 17.91
C ILE A 517 -25.89 7.37 17.90
N ASP A 518 -26.49 7.00 16.77
CA ASP A 518 -27.94 7.09 16.57
C ASP A 518 -28.72 6.14 17.48
N SER A 519 -28.23 4.93 17.69
CA SER A 519 -28.80 3.97 18.65
C SER A 519 -27.76 2.95 19.14
N TRP A 520 -27.89 2.51 20.39
CA TRP A 520 -27.18 1.34 20.89
C TRP A 520 -27.66 0.07 20.18
N GLU A 521 -26.77 -0.91 19.94
CA GLU A 521 -27.11 -2.12 19.18
C GLU A 521 -28.00 -3.04 20.01
N GLU A 522 -27.71 -3.14 21.32
CA GLU A 522 -28.40 -4.01 22.27
C GLU A 522 -28.53 -3.34 23.65
N PRO A 523 -29.49 -3.75 24.50
CA PRO A 523 -29.64 -3.21 25.85
C PRO A 523 -28.37 -3.37 26.71
N ALA A 524 -27.64 -4.47 26.50
CA ALA A 524 -26.41 -4.77 27.22
C ALA A 524 -25.28 -3.78 26.87
N GLU A 525 -25.23 -3.28 25.63
CA GLU A 525 -24.29 -2.22 25.25
C GLU A 525 -24.56 -0.91 25.97
N LEU A 526 -25.84 -0.51 26.07
CA LEU A 526 -26.22 0.69 26.83
C LEU A 526 -25.83 0.58 28.31
N GLU A 527 -25.99 -0.61 28.90
CA GLU A 527 -25.59 -0.84 30.30
C GLU A 527 -24.07 -0.83 30.46
N TYR A 528 -23.34 -1.46 29.53
CA TYR A 528 -21.89 -1.40 29.48
C TYR A 528 -21.38 0.04 29.38
N VAL A 529 -21.93 0.86 28.47
CA VAL A 529 -21.50 2.26 28.30
C VAL A 529 -21.80 3.11 29.53
N LYS A 530 -22.87 2.82 30.28
CA LYS A 530 -23.16 3.52 31.55
C LYS A 530 -22.13 3.19 32.63
N GLN A 531 -21.66 1.94 32.69
CA GLN A 531 -20.77 1.45 33.73
C GLN A 531 -19.29 1.70 33.39
N HIS A 532 -18.90 1.42 32.15
CA HIS A 532 -17.50 1.37 31.69
C HIS A 532 -17.14 2.49 30.72
N GLY A 533 -18.12 3.07 30.03
CA GLY A 533 -17.92 4.09 28.99
C GLY A 533 -17.52 3.52 27.63
N VAL A 534 -17.16 4.43 26.71
CA VAL A 534 -16.62 4.12 25.38
C VAL A 534 -15.10 4.26 25.41
N SER A 535 -14.39 3.17 25.09
CA SER A 535 -12.93 3.16 24.99
C SER A 535 -12.47 3.97 23.80
N VAL A 536 -11.48 4.84 24.02
CA VAL A 536 -10.89 5.69 23.00
C VAL A 536 -9.45 5.27 22.78
N PHE A 537 -9.11 5.00 21.53
CA PHE A 537 -7.76 4.70 21.10
C PHE A 537 -7.29 5.78 20.12
N LEU A 538 -6.08 6.25 20.30
CA LEU A 538 -5.40 7.18 19.40
C LEU A 538 -4.48 6.40 18.48
N MET A 539 -4.49 6.69 17.19
CA MET A 539 -3.45 6.23 16.27
C MET A 539 -2.24 7.16 16.40
N PRO A 540 -1.11 6.73 16.99
CA PRO A 540 -0.03 7.64 17.36
C PRO A 540 0.61 8.35 16.17
N SER A 541 0.57 7.73 14.99
CA SER A 541 1.14 8.26 13.74
C SER A 541 0.09 8.92 12.82
N GLY A 542 -1.18 9.01 13.26
CA GLY A 542 -2.29 9.53 12.48
C GLY A 542 -2.57 8.74 11.18
N MET A 543 -3.58 9.14 10.40
CA MET A 543 -4.02 8.41 9.20
C MET A 543 -2.90 8.20 8.16
N LEU A 544 -2.01 9.19 7.98
CA LEU A 544 -0.92 9.12 7.00
C LEU A 544 0.20 8.17 7.45
N GLY A 545 0.53 8.16 8.75
CA GLY A 545 1.47 7.22 9.33
C GLY A 545 0.93 5.79 9.31
N THR A 546 -0.35 5.58 9.66
CA THR A 546 -1.02 4.29 9.55
C THR A 546 -1.03 3.78 8.10
N PHE A 547 -1.32 4.63 7.11
CA PHE A 547 -1.27 4.24 5.70
C PHE A 547 0.15 3.92 5.21
N LEU A 548 1.18 4.65 5.66
CA LEU A 548 2.57 4.37 5.34
C LEU A 548 3.08 3.09 6.02
N SER A 549 2.66 2.81 7.24
CA SER A 549 3.00 1.55 7.92
C SER A 549 2.30 0.34 7.27
N LEU A 550 1.13 0.51 6.63
CA LEU A 550 0.52 -0.55 5.81
C LEU A 550 1.38 -0.86 4.56
N VAL A 551 2.09 0.13 4.03
CA VAL A 551 3.07 -0.07 2.94
C VAL A 551 4.30 -0.85 3.41
N ASP A 552 4.60 -0.90 4.71
CA ASP A 552 5.69 -1.71 5.28
C ASP A 552 5.24 -3.13 5.66
N VAL A 553 3.96 -3.35 5.99
CA VAL A 553 3.42 -4.65 6.42
C VAL A 553 2.83 -5.50 5.28
N LEU A 554 2.07 -4.90 4.35
CA LEU A 554 1.54 -5.62 3.18
C LEU A 554 2.60 -6.32 2.32
N PRO A 555 3.82 -5.77 2.12
CA PRO A 555 4.90 -6.47 1.44
C PRO A 555 5.32 -7.78 2.10
N LEU A 556 5.22 -7.90 3.43
CA LEU A 556 5.71 -9.08 4.17
C LEU A 556 5.08 -10.39 3.69
N PHE A 557 3.82 -10.33 3.26
CA PHE A 557 3.05 -11.48 2.80
C PHE A 557 3.24 -11.80 1.30
N SER A 558 4.06 -11.02 0.59
CA SER A 558 4.32 -11.20 -0.85
C SER A 558 5.31 -12.34 -1.12
N ASP A 559 5.00 -13.21 -2.08
CA ASP A 559 5.88 -14.31 -2.52
C ASP A 559 6.97 -13.88 -3.53
N SER A 560 7.31 -12.59 -3.54
CA SER A 560 8.30 -12.02 -4.44
C SER A 560 9.63 -11.77 -3.73
N GLY A 561 10.71 -11.54 -4.50
CA GLY A 561 11.98 -11.08 -3.92
C GLY A 561 11.85 -9.77 -3.14
N TRP A 562 10.86 -8.93 -3.47
CA TRP A 562 10.51 -7.74 -2.71
C TRP A 562 9.89 -8.06 -1.34
N GLY A 563 8.99 -9.06 -1.28
CA GLY A 563 8.44 -9.52 -0.01
C GLY A 563 9.52 -10.11 0.90
N GLN A 564 10.42 -10.90 0.34
CA GLN A 564 11.57 -11.43 1.08
C GLN A 564 12.48 -10.32 1.64
N HIS A 565 12.82 -9.32 0.82
CA HIS A 565 13.62 -8.18 1.29
C HIS A 565 12.91 -7.40 2.40
N SER A 566 11.59 -7.31 2.34
CA SER A 566 10.78 -6.62 3.36
C SER A 566 10.77 -7.39 4.68
N ASN A 567 10.66 -8.73 4.66
CA ASN A 567 10.76 -9.57 5.87
C ASN A 567 12.13 -9.42 6.55
N ILE A 568 13.22 -9.49 5.76
CA ILE A 568 14.59 -9.29 6.27
C ILE A 568 14.73 -7.90 6.89
N ALA A 569 14.37 -6.84 6.16
CA ALA A 569 14.49 -5.47 6.66
C ALA A 569 13.67 -5.22 7.92
N PHE A 570 12.50 -5.88 8.04
CA PHE A 570 11.67 -5.83 9.24
C PHE A 570 12.38 -6.45 10.45
N LEU A 571 12.85 -7.69 10.31
CA LEU A 571 13.50 -8.43 11.40
C LEU A 571 14.84 -7.79 11.80
N GLU A 572 15.62 -7.28 10.84
CA GLU A 572 16.84 -6.50 11.11
C GLU A 572 16.54 -5.25 11.93
N LYS A 573 15.49 -4.50 11.57
CA LYS A 573 15.10 -3.25 12.22
C LYS A 573 14.52 -3.48 13.62
N HIS A 574 13.67 -4.49 13.78
CA HIS A 574 12.83 -4.66 14.97
C HIS A 574 13.40 -5.64 16.00
N MET A 575 14.25 -6.57 15.57
CA MET A 575 14.82 -7.61 16.44
C MET A 575 16.35 -7.59 16.44
N GLY A 576 16.98 -6.76 15.61
CA GLY A 576 18.44 -6.77 15.45
C GLY A 576 18.97 -8.07 14.84
N ALA A 577 18.11 -8.84 14.15
CA ALA A 577 18.51 -10.05 13.47
C ALA A 577 19.49 -9.75 12.33
N THR A 578 20.31 -10.73 11.97
CA THR A 578 21.30 -10.64 10.89
C THR A 578 21.01 -11.70 9.82
N PHE A 579 21.07 -11.31 8.54
CA PHE A 579 20.82 -12.21 7.43
C PHE A 579 22.08 -12.38 6.59
N GLU A 580 23.09 -13.03 7.17
CA GLU A 580 24.34 -13.36 6.48
C GLU A 580 24.11 -14.44 5.42
N LYS A 581 24.40 -14.16 4.15
CA LYS A 581 24.27 -15.17 3.09
C LYS A 581 25.33 -16.25 3.20
N ARG A 582 24.91 -17.51 3.11
CA ARG A 582 25.77 -18.68 3.08
C ARG A 582 26.33 -18.93 1.68
N PRO A 583 27.56 -19.46 1.56
CA PRO A 583 28.07 -19.97 0.28
C PRO A 583 27.20 -21.13 -0.22
N GLN A 584 27.07 -21.27 -1.54
CA GLN A 584 26.39 -22.42 -2.13
C GLN A 584 27.25 -23.70 -2.01
N PRO A 585 26.64 -24.89 -1.84
CA PRO A 585 25.19 -25.16 -1.88
C PRO A 585 24.45 -24.87 -0.57
N TRP A 586 23.23 -24.34 -0.67
CA TRP A 586 22.35 -24.02 0.48
C TRP A 586 21.61 -25.23 1.08
N GLN A 587 22.03 -26.43 0.69
CA GLN A 587 21.45 -27.69 1.12
C GLN A 587 22.58 -28.63 1.50
N VAL A 588 22.45 -29.26 2.66
CA VAL A 588 23.37 -30.29 3.13
C VAL A 588 22.84 -31.68 2.77
N MET A 589 23.73 -32.58 2.35
CA MET A 589 23.38 -34.00 2.20
C MET A 589 23.41 -34.67 3.57
N ILE A 590 22.23 -34.86 4.15
CA ILE A 590 22.05 -35.51 5.45
C ILE A 590 22.10 -37.03 5.26
N ASN A 591 22.80 -37.70 6.16
CA ASN A 591 22.68 -39.14 6.35
C ASN A 591 21.63 -39.42 7.44
N PRO A 592 20.46 -40.00 7.11
CA PRO A 592 19.39 -40.27 8.08
C PRO A 592 19.81 -41.15 9.26
N GLU A 593 20.89 -41.93 9.12
CA GLU A 593 21.41 -42.75 10.20
C GLU A 593 21.96 -41.92 11.36
N ASP A 594 22.50 -40.74 11.07
CA ASP A 594 23.10 -39.84 12.08
C ASP A 594 22.04 -39.00 12.82
N VAL A 595 20.78 -39.05 12.36
CA VAL A 595 19.63 -38.39 13.00
C VAL A 595 18.95 -39.36 13.96
N HIS A 596 18.52 -38.86 15.12
CA HIS A 596 17.99 -39.68 16.21
C HIS A 596 16.58 -39.24 16.62
N SER A 597 15.85 -40.15 17.27
CA SER A 597 14.57 -39.81 17.89
C SER A 597 14.75 -38.70 18.91
N GLY A 598 13.88 -37.70 18.82
CA GLY A 598 13.90 -36.51 19.65
C GLY A 598 14.79 -35.39 19.15
N ASP A 599 15.58 -35.56 18.07
CA ASP A 599 16.30 -34.42 17.48
C ASP A 599 15.30 -33.37 16.96
N PHE A 600 15.52 -32.11 17.30
CA PHE A 600 14.60 -31.00 17.07
C PHE A 600 14.91 -30.30 15.75
N LEU A 601 13.88 -29.85 15.04
CA LEU A 601 14.00 -29.07 13.81
C LEU A 601 13.40 -27.68 14.03
N ALA A 602 14.25 -26.66 13.97
CA ALA A 602 13.82 -25.26 13.96
C ALA A 602 13.71 -24.78 12.50
N VAL A 603 12.56 -24.23 12.13
CA VAL A 603 12.23 -23.78 10.77
C VAL A 603 11.93 -22.28 10.79
N SER A 604 12.54 -21.55 9.85
CA SER A 604 12.37 -20.11 9.69
C SER A 604 12.14 -19.75 8.22
N LYS A 605 10.93 -19.31 7.90
CA LYS A 605 10.49 -18.82 6.59
C LYS A 605 10.55 -17.30 6.55
N ILE A 606 10.84 -16.75 5.38
CA ILE A 606 11.05 -15.30 5.19
C ILE A 606 10.42 -14.77 3.89
N ARG A 607 9.56 -15.55 3.21
CA ARG A 607 8.90 -15.15 1.97
C ARG A 607 7.47 -15.67 1.91
N GLY A 608 6.60 -14.96 1.17
CA GLY A 608 5.22 -15.36 0.95
C GLY A 608 4.35 -15.24 2.20
N ARG A 609 3.12 -15.76 2.13
CA ARG A 609 2.13 -15.70 3.21
C ARG A 609 2.71 -16.20 4.53
N TRP A 610 3.28 -17.39 4.53
CA TRP A 610 3.85 -18.02 5.73
C TRP A 610 5.07 -17.27 6.27
N GLY A 611 5.96 -16.77 5.40
CA GLY A 611 7.07 -15.92 5.84
C GLY A 611 6.60 -14.63 6.51
N GLY A 612 5.55 -14.00 6.00
CA GLY A 612 4.95 -12.80 6.63
C GLY A 612 4.36 -13.08 8.01
N PHE A 613 3.63 -14.19 8.17
CA PHE A 613 3.09 -14.61 9.47
C PHE A 613 4.21 -14.90 10.47
N GLU A 614 5.19 -15.72 10.07
CA GLU A 614 6.32 -16.03 10.93
C GLU A 614 7.13 -14.78 11.30
N THR A 615 7.28 -13.80 10.41
CA THR A 615 7.98 -12.54 10.73
C THR A 615 7.29 -11.78 11.86
N LEU A 616 5.95 -11.74 11.87
CA LEU A 616 5.21 -11.10 12.96
C LEU A 616 5.25 -11.93 14.24
N GLU A 617 5.16 -13.26 14.14
CA GLU A 617 5.29 -14.18 15.27
C GLU A 617 6.66 -14.06 15.94
N LYS A 618 7.75 -14.09 15.15
CA LYS A 618 9.13 -13.88 15.60
C LYS A 618 9.25 -12.56 16.37
N TRP A 619 8.61 -11.51 15.87
CA TRP A 619 8.65 -10.20 16.49
C TRP A 619 7.92 -10.13 17.83
N VAL A 620 6.75 -10.76 17.99
CA VAL A 620 6.02 -10.75 19.27
C VAL A 620 6.61 -11.71 20.30
N THR A 621 7.21 -12.83 19.88
CA THR A 621 7.78 -13.86 20.78
C THR A 621 9.28 -13.70 21.05
N GLY A 622 9.99 -12.94 20.21
CA GLY A 622 11.45 -12.91 20.20
C GLY A 622 12.10 -14.17 19.64
N ALA A 623 11.31 -15.12 19.10
CA ALA A 623 11.84 -16.30 18.43
C ALA A 623 12.48 -15.92 17.09
N PHE A 624 13.56 -16.61 16.71
CA PHE A 624 14.19 -16.43 15.38
C PHE A 624 13.79 -17.55 14.38
N ALA A 625 13.01 -18.51 14.85
CA ALA A 625 12.31 -19.53 14.08
C ALA A 625 10.80 -19.33 14.27
N GLY A 626 10.00 -19.66 13.25
CA GLY A 626 8.54 -19.51 13.28
C GLY A 626 7.79 -20.84 13.15
N HIS A 627 8.51 -21.96 13.02
CA HIS A 627 7.89 -23.28 13.07
C HIS A 627 8.86 -24.33 13.59
N THR A 628 8.34 -25.43 14.13
CA THR A 628 9.15 -26.49 14.72
C THR A 628 8.63 -27.87 14.35
N ALA A 629 9.55 -28.83 14.21
CA ALA A 629 9.24 -30.23 14.00
C ALA A 629 10.21 -31.13 14.79
N VAL A 630 9.92 -32.42 14.90
CA VAL A 630 10.76 -33.38 15.63
C VAL A 630 11.00 -34.65 14.82
N CYS A 631 12.23 -35.16 14.89
CA CYS A 631 12.62 -36.40 14.26
C CYS A 631 12.28 -37.62 15.14
N LEU A 632 11.76 -38.69 14.54
CA LEU A 632 11.46 -39.96 15.21
C LEU A 632 11.94 -41.14 14.36
N LYS A 633 12.64 -42.10 14.97
CA LYS A 633 12.95 -43.39 14.35
C LYS A 633 11.95 -44.44 14.78
N ASP A 634 11.39 -45.18 13.81
CA ASP A 634 10.53 -46.33 14.10
C ASP A 634 11.35 -47.58 14.50
N GLU A 635 10.66 -48.69 14.81
CA GLU A 635 11.29 -49.95 15.21
C GLU A 635 12.19 -50.57 14.12
N LEU A 636 11.99 -50.20 12.85
CA LEU A 636 12.79 -50.63 11.71
C LEU A 636 13.96 -49.68 11.42
N GLY A 637 14.08 -48.57 12.18
CA GLY A 637 15.09 -47.54 12.00
C GLY A 637 14.75 -46.49 10.94
N ASN A 638 13.55 -46.51 10.34
CA ASN A 638 13.17 -45.49 9.37
C ASN A 638 12.93 -44.15 10.08
N LEU A 639 13.32 -43.07 9.41
CA LEU A 639 13.19 -41.71 9.94
C LEU A 639 11.86 -41.07 9.53
N TRP A 640 11.17 -40.51 10.52
CA TRP A 640 9.90 -39.83 10.43
C TRP A 640 10.03 -38.42 11.02
N VAL A 641 9.16 -37.51 10.58
CA VAL A 641 9.06 -36.15 11.12
C VAL A 641 7.65 -35.94 11.63
N GLY A 642 7.54 -35.56 12.90
CA GLY A 642 6.31 -35.12 13.54
C GLY A 642 6.25 -33.60 13.60
N GLU A 643 5.12 -33.01 13.22
CA GLU A 643 4.87 -31.57 13.34
C GLU A 643 3.38 -31.28 13.58
N SER A 644 3.10 -30.18 14.28
CA SER A 644 1.76 -29.61 14.40
C SER A 644 1.69 -28.34 13.55
N GLY A 645 0.69 -28.23 12.67
CA GLY A 645 0.55 -27.09 11.74
C GLY A 645 0.65 -27.47 10.27
N HIS A 646 0.45 -28.76 9.94
CA HIS A 646 0.51 -29.25 8.57
C HIS A 646 -0.85 -29.08 7.89
N GLU A 647 -0.88 -28.38 6.75
CA GLU A 647 -2.11 -28.15 5.98
C GLU A 647 -2.55 -29.41 5.22
N ASN A 648 -3.75 -29.92 5.51
CA ASN A 648 -4.32 -31.06 4.82
C ASN A 648 -4.98 -30.68 3.47
N GLU A 649 -5.50 -31.66 2.72
CA GLU A 649 -6.15 -31.42 1.41
C GLU A 649 -7.36 -30.47 1.46
N LYS A 650 -7.96 -30.26 2.64
CA LYS A 650 -9.09 -29.34 2.86
C LYS A 650 -8.65 -27.94 3.28
N GLY A 651 -7.35 -27.72 3.50
CA GLY A 651 -6.81 -26.46 3.99
C GLY A 651 -6.86 -26.31 5.52
N GLU A 652 -7.05 -27.40 6.27
CA GLU A 652 -7.05 -27.40 7.74
C GLU A 652 -5.66 -27.74 8.26
N GLU A 653 -5.19 -27.02 9.27
CA GLU A 653 -3.93 -27.33 9.95
C GLU A 653 -4.11 -28.42 11.00
N ILE A 654 -3.34 -29.50 10.85
CA ILE A 654 -3.41 -30.69 11.69
C ILE A 654 -2.03 -31.14 12.16
N ILE A 655 -2.03 -32.04 13.14
CA ILE A 655 -0.82 -32.73 13.60
C ILE A 655 -0.57 -33.94 12.71
N VAL A 656 0.64 -34.07 12.19
CA VAL A 656 1.04 -35.19 11.32
C VAL A 656 2.36 -35.81 11.76
N VAL A 657 2.53 -37.09 11.40
CA VAL A 657 3.82 -37.78 11.46
C VAL A 657 4.02 -38.44 10.10
N ILE A 658 4.94 -37.90 9.30
CA ILE A 658 5.17 -38.32 7.91
C ILE A 658 6.62 -38.78 7.70
N PRO A 659 6.90 -39.61 6.67
CA PRO A 659 8.26 -40.06 6.39
C PRO A 659 9.20 -38.89 6.12
N TRP A 660 10.44 -38.95 6.62
CA TRP A 660 11.46 -37.91 6.40
C TRP A 660 11.61 -37.50 4.94
N ARG A 661 11.60 -38.49 4.03
CA ARG A 661 11.75 -38.24 2.59
C ARG A 661 10.62 -37.37 2.04
N GLU A 662 9.39 -37.57 2.52
CA GLU A 662 8.23 -36.80 2.11
C GLU A 662 8.31 -35.37 2.67
N TRP A 663 8.54 -35.24 3.97
CA TRP A 663 8.72 -33.94 4.63
C TRP A 663 9.86 -33.12 3.99
N TRP A 664 11.00 -33.76 3.70
CA TRP A 664 12.14 -33.11 3.07
C TRP A 664 11.87 -32.64 1.65
N GLU A 665 11.09 -33.39 0.87
CA GLU A 665 10.67 -32.96 -0.47
C GLU A 665 9.70 -31.78 -0.42
N LEU A 666 8.82 -31.73 0.59
CA LEU A 666 7.94 -30.59 0.83
C LEU A 666 8.76 -29.35 1.20
N ALA A 667 9.68 -29.47 2.17
CA ALA A 667 10.56 -28.38 2.59
C ALA A 667 11.40 -27.81 1.44
N ARG A 668 11.87 -28.65 0.52
CA ARG A 668 12.64 -28.21 -0.66
C ARG A 668 11.83 -27.51 -1.74
N LYS A 669 10.52 -27.81 -1.82
CA LYS A 669 9.60 -27.22 -2.80
C LYS A 669 8.85 -26.01 -2.23
N ASP A 670 8.99 -25.76 -0.93
CA ASP A 670 8.39 -24.62 -0.27
C ASP A 670 8.93 -23.31 -0.85
N ASN A 671 8.02 -22.54 -1.46
CA ASN A 671 8.33 -21.26 -2.06
C ASN A 671 8.48 -20.13 -1.02
N SER A 672 8.24 -20.38 0.27
CA SER A 672 8.45 -19.40 1.35
C SER A 672 9.92 -19.19 1.77
N ASN A 673 10.86 -19.87 1.08
CA ASN A 673 12.30 -19.80 1.33
C ASN A 673 12.67 -20.23 2.78
N PRO A 674 12.47 -21.51 3.13
CA PRO A 674 12.70 -22.00 4.48
C PRO A 674 14.20 -22.15 4.81
N HIS A 675 14.53 -21.81 6.05
CA HIS A 675 15.82 -22.03 6.68
C HIS A 675 15.61 -23.03 7.81
N ILE A 676 16.37 -24.13 7.81
CA ILE A 676 16.11 -25.24 8.73
C ILE A 676 17.39 -25.59 9.47
N ALA A 677 17.31 -25.64 10.79
CA ALA A 677 18.35 -26.15 11.67
C ALA A 677 17.89 -27.41 12.39
N LEU A 678 18.77 -28.41 12.43
CA LEU A 678 18.65 -29.61 13.25
C LEU A 678 19.46 -29.41 14.53
N LEU A 679 18.79 -29.57 15.68
CA LEU A 679 19.33 -29.45 17.03
C LEU A 679 19.35 -30.84 17.66
N PRO A 680 20.51 -31.53 17.69
CA PRO A 680 20.59 -32.86 18.27
C PRO A 680 20.37 -32.81 19.79
N LEU A 681 19.66 -33.79 20.35
CA LEU A 681 19.60 -33.93 21.82
C LEU A 681 20.98 -34.27 22.41
N HIS A 682 21.25 -33.74 23.59
CA HIS A 682 22.48 -34.09 24.33
C HIS A 682 22.53 -35.60 24.58
N PRO A 683 23.68 -36.28 24.40
CA PRO A 683 23.79 -37.74 24.51
C PRO A 683 23.23 -38.31 25.82
N ASP A 684 23.46 -37.63 26.95
CA ASP A 684 22.95 -38.09 28.25
C ASP A 684 21.43 -38.10 28.33
N LEU A 685 20.77 -37.13 27.67
CA LEU A 685 19.31 -37.07 27.59
C LEU A 685 18.78 -38.05 26.55
N ARG A 686 19.49 -38.22 25.43
CA ARG A 686 19.18 -39.23 24.42
C ARG A 686 19.13 -40.64 25.01
N THR A 687 20.03 -40.98 25.94
CA THR A 687 19.98 -42.29 26.62
C THR A 687 18.77 -42.48 27.54
N LYS A 688 18.13 -41.39 27.98
CA LYS A 688 16.92 -41.39 28.81
C LYS A 688 15.63 -41.32 27.98
N PHE A 689 15.74 -40.94 26.71
CA PHE A 689 14.60 -40.75 25.82
C PHE A 689 13.86 -42.08 25.61
N ASN A 690 12.62 -42.17 26.10
CA ASN A 690 11.76 -43.32 25.89
C ASN A 690 11.06 -43.23 24.53
N SER A 691 11.67 -43.84 23.51
CA SER A 691 11.13 -43.85 22.14
C SER A 691 9.74 -44.47 22.02
N THR A 692 9.41 -45.47 22.85
CA THR A 692 8.08 -46.10 22.81
C THR A 692 7.00 -45.12 23.28
N ALA A 693 7.22 -44.46 24.42
CA ALA A 693 6.29 -43.44 24.93
C ALA A 693 6.16 -42.25 23.97
N ALA A 694 7.27 -41.79 23.38
CA ALA A 694 7.25 -40.73 22.37
C ALA A 694 6.37 -41.10 21.16
N TRP A 695 6.48 -42.33 20.66
CA TRP A 695 5.64 -42.83 19.56
C TRP A 695 4.18 -43.02 19.94
N GLU A 696 3.88 -43.46 21.16
CA GLU A 696 2.52 -43.57 21.68
C GLU A 696 1.86 -42.19 21.73
N TYR A 697 2.56 -41.20 22.28
CA TYR A 697 2.10 -39.81 22.28
C TYR A 697 1.90 -39.27 20.86
N ALA A 698 2.92 -39.39 19.99
CA ALA A 698 2.87 -38.89 18.62
C ALA A 698 1.66 -39.46 17.85
N ARG A 699 1.44 -40.79 17.93
CA ARG A 699 0.30 -41.46 17.30
C ARG A 699 -1.04 -41.04 17.89
N SER A 700 -1.08 -40.76 19.20
CA SER A 700 -2.30 -40.28 19.87
C SER A 700 -2.71 -38.88 19.40
N MET A 701 -1.76 -38.09 18.89
CA MET A 701 -1.98 -36.72 18.43
C MET A 701 -2.14 -36.60 16.91
N THR A 702 -1.68 -37.57 16.11
CA THR A 702 -1.85 -37.56 14.66
C THR A 702 -3.31 -37.38 14.25
N GLY A 703 -3.57 -36.40 13.39
CA GLY A 703 -4.90 -36.06 12.85
C GLY A 703 -5.71 -35.12 13.75
N LYS A 704 -5.21 -34.75 14.92
CA LYS A 704 -5.83 -33.74 15.80
C LYS A 704 -5.56 -32.31 15.31
N PRO A 705 -6.40 -31.33 15.70
CA PRO A 705 -6.27 -29.95 15.24
C PRO A 705 -5.02 -29.25 15.80
N TYR A 706 -4.59 -28.22 15.07
CA TYR A 706 -3.57 -27.28 15.54
C TYR A 706 -4.04 -26.48 16.77
N GLY A 707 -3.10 -26.14 17.67
CA GLY A 707 -3.36 -25.39 18.90
C GLY A 707 -3.64 -23.90 18.70
N TYR A 708 -4.71 -23.53 18.00
CA TYR A 708 -5.10 -22.12 17.89
C TYR A 708 -5.59 -21.52 19.21
N HIS A 709 -6.22 -22.33 20.07
CA HIS A 709 -6.79 -21.91 21.35
C HIS A 709 -5.75 -21.39 22.35
N ASN A 710 -4.51 -21.88 22.27
CA ASN A 710 -3.43 -21.53 23.20
C ASN A 710 -2.29 -20.72 22.57
N MET A 711 -2.21 -20.62 21.23
CA MET A 711 -1.14 -19.91 20.53
C MET A 711 -0.94 -18.45 20.97
N ILE A 712 -2.02 -17.73 21.28
CA ILE A 712 -1.93 -16.31 21.67
C ILE A 712 -1.50 -16.17 23.14
N PHE A 713 -1.85 -17.12 24.00
CA PHE A 713 -1.63 -17.02 25.43
C PHE A 713 -0.20 -17.40 25.84
N SER A 714 0.50 -18.19 25.03
CA SER A 714 1.88 -18.64 25.31
C SER A 714 2.94 -17.54 25.27
N TRP A 715 2.56 -16.28 25.04
CA TRP A 715 3.45 -15.13 25.16
C TRP A 715 2.82 -13.99 25.97
N ILE A 716 1.73 -14.24 26.72
CA ILE A 716 1.02 -13.26 27.57
C ILE A 716 1.07 -13.76 29.02
N ASP A 717 2.22 -13.62 29.65
CA ASP A 717 2.48 -14.19 30.97
C ASP A 717 2.37 -13.15 32.10
N THR A 718 2.56 -11.87 31.80
CA THR A 718 2.57 -10.79 32.80
C THR A 718 1.37 -9.85 32.65
N ILE A 719 1.06 -9.02 33.64
CA ILE A 719 -0.09 -8.08 33.51
C ILE A 719 0.23 -7.01 32.45
N ASP A 720 1.48 -6.55 32.47
CA ASP A 720 2.07 -5.59 31.54
C ASP A 720 3.29 -6.25 30.86
N ASP A 721 3.93 -5.60 29.88
CA ASP A 721 5.21 -6.06 29.31
C ASP A 721 5.19 -7.36 28.46
N ASN A 722 4.06 -7.72 27.86
CA ASN A 722 3.98 -8.87 26.93
C ASN A 722 3.96 -8.48 25.45
N TYR A 723 3.57 -7.23 25.16
CA TYR A 723 3.31 -6.80 23.80
C TYR A 723 4.31 -5.73 23.37
N PRO A 724 4.77 -5.75 22.10
CA PRO A 724 5.49 -4.63 21.54
C PRO A 724 4.68 -3.32 21.70
N PRO A 725 5.21 -2.27 22.35
CA PRO A 725 4.52 -0.98 22.43
C PRO A 725 4.14 -0.51 21.02
N PRO A 726 2.94 0.09 20.77
CA PRO A 726 1.96 0.56 21.74
C PRO A 726 0.82 -0.43 22.04
N LEU A 727 0.95 -1.73 21.71
CA LEU A 727 -0.07 -2.72 22.06
C LEU A 727 -0.25 -2.76 23.59
N ASP A 728 -1.50 -2.74 24.03
CA ASP A 728 -1.90 -2.91 25.43
C ASP A 728 -3.10 -3.86 25.55
N ALA A 729 -3.42 -4.29 26.77
CA ALA A 729 -4.51 -5.22 27.03
C ALA A 729 -5.89 -4.67 26.60
N HIS A 730 -6.12 -3.36 26.65
CA HIS A 730 -7.39 -2.75 26.22
C HIS A 730 -7.59 -2.84 24.71
N LEU A 731 -6.51 -2.68 23.94
CA LEU A 731 -6.56 -2.86 22.50
C LEU A 731 -6.79 -4.34 22.14
N VAL A 732 -6.11 -5.26 22.83
CA VAL A 732 -6.30 -6.71 22.66
C VAL A 732 -7.76 -7.09 22.92
N VAL A 733 -8.35 -6.65 24.04
CA VAL A 733 -9.79 -6.83 24.35
C VAL A 733 -10.69 -6.32 23.24
N SER A 734 -10.40 -5.11 22.72
CA SER A 734 -11.24 -4.46 21.71
C SER A 734 -11.18 -5.20 20.37
N VAL A 735 -9.99 -5.67 19.96
CA VAL A 735 -9.79 -6.49 18.76
C VAL A 735 -10.44 -7.86 18.91
N MET A 736 -10.28 -8.51 20.06
CA MET A 736 -10.92 -9.80 20.37
C MET A 736 -12.45 -9.66 20.34
N SER A 737 -13.00 -8.59 20.91
CA SER A 737 -14.45 -8.29 20.91
C SER A 737 -14.99 -8.06 19.51
N MET A 738 -14.30 -7.25 18.69
CA MET A 738 -14.65 -7.07 17.28
C MET A 738 -14.62 -8.37 16.48
N TRP A 739 -13.52 -9.12 16.58
CA TRP A 739 -13.30 -10.32 15.78
C TRP A 739 -14.29 -11.43 16.15
N THR A 740 -14.67 -11.51 17.43
CA THR A 740 -15.72 -12.42 17.91
C THR A 740 -17.08 -12.14 17.29
N ARG A 741 -17.39 -10.88 16.96
CA ARG A 741 -18.64 -10.54 16.27
C ARG A 741 -18.57 -10.71 14.75
N ILE A 742 -17.41 -10.45 14.13
CA ILE A 742 -17.22 -10.55 12.67
C ILE A 742 -17.06 -12.01 12.19
N GLN A 743 -16.33 -12.83 12.95
CA GLN A 743 -16.07 -14.25 12.65
C GLN A 743 -16.28 -15.10 13.92
N PRO A 744 -17.54 -15.25 14.40
CA PRO A 744 -17.83 -15.90 15.67
C PRO A 744 -17.34 -17.34 15.74
N ALA A 745 -17.41 -18.08 14.62
CA ALA A 745 -16.91 -19.46 14.56
C ALA A 745 -15.39 -19.56 14.69
N TYR A 746 -14.64 -18.55 14.24
CA TYR A 746 -13.17 -18.57 14.31
C TYR A 746 -12.68 -18.04 15.67
N ALA A 747 -13.32 -17.00 16.20
CA ALA A 747 -13.02 -16.48 17.54
C ALA A 747 -13.32 -17.49 18.66
N ALA A 748 -14.38 -18.28 18.50
CA ALA A 748 -14.67 -19.39 19.41
C ALA A 748 -13.48 -20.37 19.51
N ASN A 749 -12.82 -20.63 18.38
CA ASN A 749 -11.65 -21.50 18.28
C ASN A 749 -10.31 -20.84 18.65
N MET A 750 -10.26 -19.51 18.82
CA MET A 750 -9.01 -18.80 19.09
C MET A 750 -8.87 -18.38 20.56
N TRP A 751 -9.95 -18.01 21.24
CA TRP A 751 -9.84 -17.53 22.63
C TRP A 751 -11.08 -17.75 23.51
N ASN A 752 -12.30 -17.86 22.99
CA ASN A 752 -13.48 -17.92 23.89
C ASN A 752 -13.45 -19.13 24.81
N GLU A 753 -13.18 -20.33 24.28
CA GLU A 753 -13.09 -21.53 25.12
C GLU A 753 -11.89 -21.47 26.08
N ALA A 754 -10.76 -20.95 25.61
CA ALA A 754 -9.54 -20.79 26.41
C ALA A 754 -9.74 -19.82 27.59
N LEU A 755 -10.45 -18.71 27.38
CA LEU A 755 -10.82 -17.76 28.42
C LEU A 755 -11.83 -18.36 29.41
N ASN A 756 -12.81 -19.12 28.92
CA ASN A 756 -13.75 -19.86 29.77
C ASN A 756 -13.02 -20.84 30.70
N LYS A 757 -12.04 -21.59 30.17
CA LYS A 757 -11.23 -22.51 30.99
C LYS A 757 -10.45 -21.78 32.07
N ARG A 758 -9.80 -20.65 31.74
CA ARG A 758 -9.11 -19.79 32.72
C ARG A 758 -10.04 -19.26 33.81
N LEU A 759 -11.28 -18.94 33.44
CA LEU A 759 -12.32 -18.47 34.37
C LEU A 759 -13.01 -19.62 35.12
N GLY A 760 -12.83 -20.89 34.72
CA GLY A 760 -13.56 -22.03 35.24
C GLY A 760 -15.06 -22.00 34.89
N THR A 761 -15.41 -21.46 33.72
CA THR A 761 -16.76 -21.40 33.15
C THR A 761 -16.86 -22.21 31.87
N GLU A 762 -18.07 -22.40 31.34
CA GLU A 762 -18.29 -23.07 30.05
C GLU A 762 -19.37 -22.34 29.24
N GLY A 763 -19.15 -22.20 27.94
CA GLY A 763 -20.16 -21.71 27.00
C GLY A 763 -20.47 -20.20 27.07
N LEU A 764 -19.72 -19.43 27.87
CA LEU A 764 -19.86 -17.97 27.88
C LEU A 764 -19.23 -17.39 26.61
N ASP A 765 -19.90 -16.44 25.98
CA ASP A 765 -19.27 -15.62 24.95
C ASP A 765 -18.30 -14.58 25.58
N LEU A 766 -17.50 -13.89 24.76
CA LEU A 766 -16.51 -12.94 25.28
C LEU A 766 -17.15 -11.81 26.11
N HIS A 767 -18.38 -11.40 25.80
CA HIS A 767 -19.06 -10.38 26.57
C HIS A 767 -19.48 -10.90 27.94
N GLU A 768 -20.07 -12.09 27.99
CA GLU A 768 -20.44 -12.77 29.24
C GLU A 768 -19.20 -13.06 30.10
N ILE A 769 -18.05 -13.39 29.48
CA ILE A 769 -16.76 -13.54 30.17
C ILE A 769 -16.35 -12.21 30.82
N LEU A 770 -16.42 -11.08 30.10
CA LEU A 770 -16.06 -9.77 30.65
C LEU A 770 -16.95 -9.41 31.87
N VAL A 771 -18.27 -9.65 31.76
CA VAL A 771 -19.21 -9.43 32.87
C VAL A 771 -18.88 -10.36 34.04
N GLU A 772 -18.57 -11.62 33.79
CA GLU A 772 -18.25 -12.58 34.85
C GLU A 772 -16.90 -12.30 35.52
N THR A 773 -15.90 -11.81 34.78
CA THR A 773 -14.65 -11.32 35.38
C THR A 773 -14.89 -10.17 36.34
N GLU A 774 -15.75 -9.22 35.97
CA GLU A 774 -16.13 -8.09 36.83
C GLU A 774 -16.89 -8.56 38.07
N ASN A 775 -17.86 -9.47 37.92
CA ASN A 775 -18.59 -10.07 39.04
C ASN A 775 -17.66 -10.75 40.06
N ARG A 776 -16.54 -11.30 39.58
CA ARG A 776 -15.53 -11.96 40.41
C ARG A 776 -14.42 -11.03 40.88
N GLY A 777 -14.42 -9.77 40.46
CA GLY A 777 -13.37 -8.80 40.77
C GLY A 777 -12.00 -9.16 40.18
N ILE A 778 -11.98 -9.89 39.06
CA ILE A 778 -10.77 -10.26 38.33
C ILE A 778 -10.64 -9.28 37.15
N ALA A 779 -9.48 -8.64 37.00
CA ALA A 779 -9.23 -7.78 35.85
C ALA A 779 -8.96 -8.63 34.59
N PHE A 780 -9.32 -8.14 33.40
CA PHE A 780 -9.24 -8.97 32.19
C PHE A 780 -7.79 -9.28 31.79
N ASP A 781 -6.87 -8.33 31.95
CA ASP A 781 -5.44 -8.55 31.85
C ASP A 781 -4.96 -9.69 32.76
N GLN A 782 -5.41 -9.72 34.02
CA GLN A 782 -5.12 -10.80 34.96
C GLN A 782 -5.73 -12.15 34.53
N LEU A 783 -6.86 -12.15 33.83
CA LEU A 783 -7.41 -13.38 33.25
C LEU A 783 -6.49 -13.93 32.16
N LEU A 784 -5.91 -13.08 31.32
CA LEU A 784 -5.01 -13.48 30.23
C LEU A 784 -3.74 -14.16 30.76
N THR A 785 -3.21 -13.73 31.91
CA THR A 785 -1.99 -14.28 32.52
C THR A 785 -2.17 -15.61 33.25
N ILE A 786 -3.37 -16.19 33.26
CA ILE A 786 -3.57 -17.50 33.88
C ILE A 786 -2.94 -18.56 32.95
N PRO A 787 -1.96 -19.35 33.42
CA PRO A 787 -1.25 -20.28 32.55
C PRO A 787 -2.17 -21.31 31.91
N GLU A 788 -2.00 -21.53 30.62
CA GLU A 788 -2.57 -22.68 29.92
C GLU A 788 -2.12 -23.96 30.63
N GLN A 789 -3.03 -24.93 30.75
CA GLN A 789 -2.68 -26.22 31.33
C GLN A 789 -2.58 -27.24 30.21
N ASP A 790 -1.47 -27.98 30.19
CA ASP A 790 -1.21 -29.01 29.18
C ASP A 790 -2.34 -30.04 29.10
N GLU A 791 -3.10 -30.26 30.18
CA GLU A 791 -4.20 -31.22 30.24
C GLU A 791 -5.53 -30.70 29.67
N TRP A 792 -5.66 -29.41 29.35
CA TRP A 792 -6.90 -28.87 28.81
C TRP A 792 -7.26 -29.48 27.44
N VAL A 793 -8.56 -29.66 27.23
CA VAL A 793 -9.15 -30.23 26.01
C VAL A 793 -10.30 -29.32 25.57
N TYR A 794 -10.30 -28.96 24.29
CA TYR A 794 -11.25 -28.05 23.67
C TYR A 794 -12.36 -28.82 22.94
N SER A 795 -13.41 -28.12 22.49
CA SER A 795 -14.56 -28.76 21.84
C SER A 795 -14.22 -29.47 20.52
N ASP A 796 -13.17 -29.02 19.83
CA ASP A 796 -12.60 -29.64 18.63
C ASP A 796 -11.54 -30.71 18.93
N GLY A 797 -11.21 -30.92 20.21
CA GLY A 797 -10.38 -32.00 20.71
C GLY A 797 -9.13 -31.53 21.44
N LYS A 798 -8.17 -32.44 21.57
CA LYS A 798 -6.84 -32.11 22.11
C LYS A 798 -6.03 -31.43 21.01
N SER A 799 -5.46 -30.27 21.28
CA SER A 799 -4.71 -29.49 20.30
C SER A 799 -3.41 -28.98 20.92
N THR A 800 -2.35 -28.89 20.12
CA THR A 800 -1.04 -28.36 20.55
C THR A 800 -0.44 -27.50 19.45
N THR A 801 0.25 -26.41 19.80
CA THR A 801 1.08 -25.66 18.86
C THR A 801 2.26 -26.49 18.36
N CYS A 802 2.99 -26.01 17.36
CA CYS A 802 4.16 -26.68 16.79
C CYS A 802 5.19 -27.07 17.86
N VAL A 803 5.47 -26.17 18.81
CA VAL A 803 6.46 -26.38 19.86
C VAL A 803 5.91 -27.20 21.03
N ALA A 804 4.68 -26.91 21.47
CA ALA A 804 4.04 -27.65 22.57
C ALA A 804 3.92 -29.15 22.23
N PHE A 805 3.61 -29.50 20.97
CA PHE A 805 3.60 -30.89 20.51
C PHE A 805 4.92 -31.61 20.81
N ILE A 806 6.05 -30.96 20.55
CA ILE A 806 7.38 -31.56 20.73
C ILE A 806 7.74 -31.64 22.21
N LEU A 807 7.44 -30.59 22.98
CA LEU A 807 7.79 -30.55 24.40
C LEU A 807 6.91 -31.48 25.25
N GLU A 808 5.63 -31.68 24.89
CA GLU A 808 4.79 -32.71 25.49
C GLU A 808 5.35 -34.10 25.19
N MET A 809 5.81 -34.33 23.95
CA MET A 809 6.52 -35.57 23.61
C MET A 809 7.78 -35.75 24.45
N TYR A 810 8.54 -34.69 24.74
CA TYR A 810 9.70 -34.75 25.63
C TYR A 810 9.32 -35.04 27.09
N LYS A 811 8.18 -34.54 27.57
CA LYS A 811 7.62 -34.90 28.89
C LYS A 811 7.32 -36.40 28.95
N GLU A 812 6.59 -36.93 27.98
CA GLU A 812 6.25 -38.35 27.88
C GLU A 812 7.48 -39.25 27.67
N ALA A 813 8.45 -38.78 26.90
CA ALA A 813 9.72 -39.48 26.68
C ALA A 813 10.66 -39.43 27.90
N GLY A 814 10.30 -38.70 28.96
CA GLY A 814 11.04 -38.64 30.22
C GLY A 814 12.21 -37.66 30.25
N ILE A 815 12.34 -36.76 29.27
CA ILE A 815 13.41 -35.75 29.21
C ILE A 815 13.24 -34.70 30.31
N PHE A 816 12.00 -34.35 30.66
CA PHE A 816 11.69 -33.30 31.63
C PHE A 816 11.66 -33.83 33.08
N ASN A 817 11.95 -35.11 33.31
CA ASN A 817 11.88 -35.69 34.65
C ASN A 817 13.01 -35.16 35.56
N PRO A 818 12.70 -34.87 36.85
CA PRO A 818 11.43 -35.07 37.55
C PRO A 818 10.44 -33.89 37.50
N LEU A 819 10.74 -32.84 36.72
CA LEU A 819 9.98 -31.59 36.68
C LEU A 819 8.76 -31.61 35.75
N SER A 820 8.52 -32.72 35.04
CA SER A 820 7.45 -32.87 34.05
C SER A 820 6.08 -32.39 34.54
N SER A 821 5.69 -32.73 35.78
CA SER A 821 4.39 -32.33 36.34
C SER A 821 4.30 -30.88 36.81
N SER A 822 5.42 -30.16 36.84
CA SER A 822 5.52 -28.77 37.29
C SER A 822 5.81 -27.79 36.15
N ILE A 823 5.74 -28.23 34.89
CA ILE A 823 6.00 -27.41 33.72
C ILE A 823 4.80 -27.56 32.78
N GLN A 824 4.17 -26.45 32.43
CA GLN A 824 3.17 -26.39 31.36
C GLN A 824 3.87 -26.01 30.06
N VAL A 825 4.05 -26.96 29.15
CA VAL A 825 4.78 -26.69 27.90
C VAL A 825 3.92 -25.98 26.86
N THR A 826 2.62 -25.89 27.09
CA THR A 826 1.70 -25.04 26.34
C THR A 826 2.00 -23.54 26.49
N GLU A 827 2.73 -23.14 27.53
CA GLU A 827 3.23 -21.77 27.75
C GLU A 827 4.56 -21.49 27.04
N PHE A 828 5.16 -22.47 26.37
CA PHE A 828 6.47 -22.26 25.74
C PHE A 828 6.31 -21.66 24.35
N THR A 829 7.09 -20.61 24.08
CA THR A 829 7.33 -20.16 22.70
C THR A 829 8.43 -21.00 22.05
N ILE A 830 8.60 -20.86 20.73
CA ILE A 830 9.72 -21.48 19.99
C ILE A 830 11.07 -21.03 20.56
N ARG A 831 11.16 -19.78 21.02
CA ARG A 831 12.35 -19.22 21.65
C ARG A 831 12.73 -20.02 22.89
N ASP A 832 11.77 -20.25 23.77
CA ASP A 832 12.01 -20.95 25.02
C ASP A 832 12.49 -22.37 24.78
N ALA A 833 11.92 -23.04 23.78
CA ALA A 833 12.30 -24.40 23.43
C ALA A 833 13.75 -24.53 22.97
N TYR A 834 14.24 -23.67 22.06
CA TYR A 834 15.64 -23.75 21.62
C TYR A 834 16.63 -23.23 22.68
N MET A 835 16.16 -22.46 23.67
CA MET A 835 16.97 -21.98 24.79
C MET A 835 17.21 -23.05 25.86
N LEU A 836 16.37 -24.10 25.91
CA LEU A 836 16.53 -25.22 26.82
C LEU A 836 17.89 -25.88 26.65
N LYS A 837 18.57 -26.08 27.78
CA LYS A 837 19.88 -26.73 27.89
C LYS A 837 19.78 -28.25 27.79
N ILE A 838 19.18 -28.73 26.71
CA ILE A 838 18.90 -30.15 26.43
C ILE A 838 19.54 -30.64 25.14
N PHE A 839 20.15 -29.74 24.36
CA PHE A 839 20.75 -30.05 23.07
C PHE A 839 22.27 -30.26 23.19
N GLU A 840 22.86 -30.81 22.12
CA GLU A 840 24.30 -31.01 22.03
C GLU A 840 25.04 -29.67 22.10
N ASP A 841 26.03 -29.60 22.99
CA ASP A 841 26.86 -28.43 23.28
C ASP A 841 28.32 -28.61 22.83
N ASN A 842 28.71 -29.82 22.46
CA ASN A 842 30.05 -30.13 21.96
C ASN A 842 30.01 -30.32 20.43
N ALA A 843 30.57 -29.32 19.73
CA ALA A 843 30.67 -29.32 18.27
C ALA A 843 31.38 -30.56 17.69
N THR A 844 32.27 -31.23 18.44
CA THR A 844 32.96 -32.46 17.94
C THR A 844 32.05 -33.69 17.91
N ARG A 845 30.89 -33.65 18.57
CA ARG A 845 29.89 -34.73 18.58
C ARG A 845 28.79 -34.52 17.53
N LEU A 846 28.74 -33.35 16.90
CA LEU A 846 27.82 -33.10 15.80
C LEU A 846 28.16 -34.01 14.60
N PRO A 847 27.18 -34.39 13.78
CA PRO A 847 27.41 -35.24 12.60
C PRO A 847 28.47 -34.64 11.67
N ASN A 848 29.25 -35.47 10.98
CA ASN A 848 30.35 -35.00 10.13
C ASN A 848 29.90 -34.11 8.94
N TRP A 849 28.63 -34.20 8.54
CA TRP A 849 28.03 -33.34 7.52
C TRP A 849 27.53 -31.99 8.07
N CYS A 850 27.58 -31.81 9.39
CA CYS A 850 27.21 -30.57 10.08
C CYS A 850 28.36 -29.57 10.02
N ASN A 851 28.08 -28.32 9.63
CA ASN A 851 29.03 -27.20 9.68
C ASN A 851 30.34 -27.43 8.89
N THR A 852 30.23 -27.93 7.65
CA THR A 852 31.38 -28.33 6.83
C THR A 852 32.18 -27.18 6.19
N GLU A 853 31.61 -25.98 5.98
CA GLU A 853 32.32 -24.82 5.41
C GLU A 853 31.79 -23.47 5.97
N ASP A 854 32.73 -22.56 6.29
CA ASP A 854 32.64 -21.20 6.87
C ASP A 854 31.59 -20.90 7.96
N GLY A 855 32.12 -20.69 9.18
CA GLY A 855 31.36 -20.27 10.36
C GLY A 855 30.74 -21.44 11.13
N LEU A 856 31.45 -21.96 12.14
CA LEU A 856 30.92 -22.99 13.04
C LEU A 856 29.70 -22.45 13.79
N LEU A 857 28.51 -22.97 13.48
CA LEU A 857 27.32 -22.81 14.30
C LEU A 857 27.33 -23.86 15.43
N PRO A 858 26.69 -23.59 16.58
CA PRO A 858 26.57 -24.58 17.66
C PRO A 858 25.55 -25.71 17.34
N PHE A 859 24.90 -25.64 16.18
CA PHE A 859 23.89 -26.60 15.68
C PHE A 859 24.05 -26.83 14.17
N CYS A 860 23.23 -27.71 13.58
CA CYS A 860 23.35 -28.12 12.19
C CYS A 860 22.33 -27.43 11.28
N GLN A 861 22.75 -26.40 10.55
CA GLN A 861 21.88 -25.79 9.54
C GLN A 861 21.86 -26.59 8.23
N ILE A 862 20.73 -27.25 7.96
CA ILE A 862 20.59 -28.22 6.87
C ILE A 862 19.97 -27.66 5.58
N LEU A 863 19.24 -26.55 5.66
CA LEU A 863 18.62 -25.87 4.52
C LEU A 863 18.63 -24.35 4.71
N GLY A 864 18.72 -23.60 3.61
CA GLY A 864 18.45 -22.16 3.56
C GLY A 864 19.64 -21.32 3.11
N GLU A 865 19.34 -20.19 2.47
CA GLU A 865 20.33 -19.30 1.85
C GLU A 865 21.02 -18.35 2.84
N TYR A 866 20.35 -17.99 3.94
CA TYR A 866 20.90 -17.17 5.01
C TYR A 866 21.33 -18.04 6.20
N ARG A 867 22.29 -17.56 6.98
CA ARG A 867 22.70 -18.19 8.22
C ARG A 867 21.59 -18.06 9.26
N LEU A 868 21.16 -19.18 9.84
CA LEU A 868 20.14 -19.16 10.88
C LEU A 868 20.75 -18.73 12.21
N GLU A 869 20.05 -17.87 12.92
CA GLU A 869 20.37 -17.46 14.28
C GLU A 869 19.37 -18.03 15.28
N LEU A 870 19.88 -18.51 16.41
CA LEU A 870 19.08 -18.94 17.56
C LEU A 870 19.71 -18.32 18.82
N PRO A 871 19.38 -17.06 19.15
CA PRO A 871 19.98 -16.36 20.30
C PRO A 871 19.78 -17.14 21.59
N HIS A 872 20.79 -17.20 22.46
CA HIS A 872 20.73 -17.98 23.71
C HIS A 872 20.44 -19.48 23.53
N TYR A 873 20.69 -20.04 22.33
CA TYR A 873 20.59 -21.48 22.08
C TYR A 873 21.29 -22.31 23.18
N ASN A 874 20.55 -23.26 23.75
CA ASN A 874 21.06 -24.25 24.69
C ASN A 874 21.71 -23.65 25.96
N THR A 875 21.06 -22.66 26.58
CA THR A 875 21.63 -21.91 27.73
C THR A 875 20.88 -22.06 29.06
N ILE A 876 19.59 -22.41 29.03
CA ILE A 876 18.71 -22.38 30.22
C ILE A 876 18.41 -23.79 30.73
N GLU A 877 18.74 -24.04 32.00
CA GLU A 877 18.38 -25.30 32.66
C GLU A 877 16.88 -25.33 32.99
N LEU A 878 16.26 -26.51 32.92
CA LEU A 878 14.86 -26.69 33.31
C LEU A 878 14.68 -26.42 34.81
N TYR A 879 13.59 -25.72 35.16
CA TYR A 879 13.14 -25.52 36.54
C TYR A 879 11.60 -25.49 36.59
N ALA A 880 11.04 -25.52 37.80
CA ALA A 880 9.59 -25.61 37.99
C ALA A 880 8.86 -24.30 37.66
N ASN A 881 7.67 -24.39 37.07
CA ASN A 881 6.81 -23.28 36.63
C ASN A 881 7.52 -22.33 35.65
N MET A 882 8.41 -22.91 34.83
CA MET A 882 9.17 -22.19 33.81
C MET A 882 8.21 -21.63 32.76
N ASN A 883 8.40 -20.36 32.40
CA ASN A 883 7.63 -19.65 31.37
C ASN A 883 6.16 -19.39 31.71
N GLU A 884 5.82 -19.23 32.98
CA GLU A 884 4.47 -18.82 33.40
C GLU A 884 4.38 -17.32 33.79
N ASN A 885 5.51 -16.61 33.80
CA ASN A 885 5.62 -15.20 34.26
C ASN A 885 6.69 -14.42 33.47
N CYS A 886 6.83 -14.70 32.16
CA CYS A 886 7.91 -14.18 31.33
C CYS A 886 7.44 -13.06 30.40
N PRO A 887 7.98 -11.82 30.54
CA PRO A 887 7.69 -10.76 29.59
C PRO A 887 8.31 -11.05 28.21
N SER A 888 7.67 -10.56 27.16
CA SER A 888 8.09 -10.73 25.76
C SER A 888 8.29 -9.40 25.03
N LEU A 889 8.95 -8.42 25.69
CA LEU A 889 9.16 -7.10 25.11
C LEU A 889 10.34 -7.04 24.11
N PRO A 890 10.11 -6.66 22.84
CA PRO A 890 11.19 -6.34 21.91
C PRO A 890 11.93 -5.05 22.31
N PRO A 891 13.16 -4.83 21.80
CA PRO A 891 13.92 -5.72 20.92
C PRO A 891 14.83 -6.70 21.67
N THR A 892 14.99 -6.54 22.99
CA THR A 892 15.95 -7.30 23.79
C THR A 892 15.36 -8.58 24.38
N TYR A 893 14.03 -8.62 24.56
CA TYR A 893 13.29 -9.73 25.14
C TYR A 893 13.94 -10.23 26.44
N GLU A 894 14.22 -9.27 27.33
CA GLU A 894 14.93 -9.54 28.59
C GLU A 894 14.16 -10.55 29.44
N ARG A 895 14.87 -11.57 29.89
CA ARG A 895 14.32 -12.66 30.68
C ARG A 895 14.62 -12.43 32.18
N PRO A 896 13.66 -12.01 33.01
CA PRO A 896 13.88 -11.77 34.43
C PRO A 896 14.16 -13.07 35.19
N LEU A 897 14.68 -12.97 36.42
CA LEU A 897 14.99 -14.15 37.25
C LEU A 897 13.77 -14.95 37.71
N GLN A 898 12.57 -14.36 37.63
CA GLN A 898 11.30 -14.97 38.00
C GLN A 898 10.51 -15.50 36.80
N CYS A 899 11.11 -15.35 35.61
CA CYS A 899 10.79 -16.17 34.46
C CYS A 899 11.41 -17.54 34.75
#